data_AF-A0A957R5M8-F1
#
_entry.id   AF-A0A957R5M8-F1
#
_cell.length_a   1.000
_cell.length_b   1.000
_cell.length_c   1.000
_cell.angle_alpha   90.00
_cell.angle_beta   90.00
_cell.angle_gamma   90.00
#
_symmetry.space_group_name_H-M   'P 1'
#
loop_
_entity.id
_entity.type
_entity.pdbx_description
1 polymer ?
#
loop_
_entity_poly.entity_id
_entity_poly.type
_entity_poly.pdbx_seq_one_letter_code
_entity_poly.pdbx_strand_id
1 'polypeptide(L)'
;MSNPGKPITVGSIIHLENRFPDGGYLDTRGQISDKPVITNFQDPRILTFVSTYEHDNRFMGSGSWMIHSAEGKAEGEPVLIGDKIYLQSMYSGAGYLDTFEWVFNLEPFKTYPMSIGVFTSSPNRAWGISGTWIVCTAAGDETDHEGHMAALEEGSTISLKNAYPQAGYLQTYTEKGQLVSDHLMFSDYDGQQKFVFTNSAADHENGSRQWTVSLSTPSERIQYYVWGNKNDEWLDFGIFKFNSYLKQSILALKLNSAEGQTLTGDLIYNDHDRMRITAVHMGQNQYDVTLHLDDFETLKATWNLGGRQNKQIKTIDVASTDNGRTFTGKIAYLGEEELDFKGIQATTTLVGNQQQTILYDFYKYDLWEGRIARISEALKTAVAELDDVLFTINGFTLVKLAELIDNAGGDSSAYLIQAYAPQDAASEQREPTKFSHLNAMLAKLLEDDSELPVGENLPAAIDFGYQVKQLLNIYTLWCSMDDFWKLLSTTSIEAMKKLDAVQIVPPIHRIRECFQQFTIDFEIVESAIQQRRWVTSEEVSGNLQAESLVVTDKLAAMSLAPFQHLLSDDPNSKSFEIVPITYFSKTIHIRQLPYTDQFILVGLTYDLTLPVGDTEQRPFPPFELMAIPHEIGHFMFHHAKLNVMEVVKSLVSQESDGLETDMSAVAASLKDLLKQDSRLEQVTFAEISQLLFAENPYYHWCEEIFADLYGCIVAGPFTALGLQALLATGDKERILLDDEDHPTPILRPFFLSEMLRELSRQKPHSHNFEDIATLLDANWNAILERWGFVTEHIVNGRSMRIRVPSDPQEHMERFINVHKSLKNVKPILEIFLTILLSQVDAEPWTISNEENELAAKIPWCQKLNSLAEYIQDMDKLIGKEVAHKKVPHHHLIGDYQLKPFQKDEVEDSLENENEYLSSKLFQNILEGWHDSGPS
;
A
#
# COMPACT_ATOMS: atom_id res chain seq x y z
N MET A 1 45.58 -2.95 33.30
CA MET A 1 45.14 -3.72 32.13
C MET A 1 43.63 -3.74 32.19
N SER A 2 42.97 -2.94 31.35
CA SER A 2 41.52 -2.97 31.17
C SER A 2 41.14 -4.36 30.65
N ASN A 3 40.04 -4.93 31.14
CA ASN A 3 39.43 -6.08 30.47
C ASN A 3 39.13 -5.67 29.02
N PRO A 4 39.47 -6.48 28.01
CA PRO A 4 38.98 -6.24 26.65
C PRO A 4 37.45 -6.18 26.70
N GLY A 5 36.86 -5.22 25.99
CA GLY A 5 35.42 -5.07 25.92
C GLY A 5 34.82 -6.30 25.24
N LYS A 6 33.54 -6.58 25.48
CA LYS A 6 32.87 -7.66 24.75
C LYS A 6 32.75 -7.26 23.27
N PRO A 7 33.06 -8.15 22.32
CA PRO A 7 32.91 -7.83 20.91
C PRO A 7 31.44 -7.60 20.57
N ILE A 8 31.17 -6.59 19.74
CA ILE A 8 29.87 -6.34 19.11
C ILE A 8 29.82 -7.18 17.84
N THR A 9 28.77 -7.98 17.67
CA THR A 9 28.56 -8.85 16.52
C THR A 9 27.31 -8.47 15.74
N VAL A 10 27.19 -8.88 14.49
CA VAL A 10 25.94 -8.84 13.74
C VAL A 10 24.86 -9.60 14.54
N GLY A 11 23.66 -9.02 14.65
CA GLY A 11 22.57 -9.49 15.52
C GLY A 11 22.60 -8.92 16.95
N SER A 12 23.69 -8.26 17.36
CA SER A 12 23.74 -7.61 18.67
C SER A 12 22.73 -6.47 18.77
N ILE A 13 22.05 -6.37 19.92
CA ILE A 13 21.25 -5.21 20.28
C ILE A 13 22.13 -4.26 21.08
N ILE A 14 22.21 -3.02 20.65
CA ILE A 14 23.08 -1.99 21.24
C ILE A 14 22.27 -0.76 21.67
N HIS A 15 22.90 0.04 22.53
CA HIS A 15 22.53 1.42 22.79
C HIS A 15 23.67 2.33 22.31
N LEU A 16 23.30 3.52 21.84
CA LEU A 16 24.24 4.53 21.34
C LEU A 16 24.11 5.79 22.19
N GLU A 17 25.09 6.02 23.07
CA GLU A 17 25.12 7.21 23.94
C GLU A 17 25.95 8.33 23.31
N ASN A 18 25.34 9.49 23.07
CA ASN A 18 26.01 10.65 22.53
C ASN A 18 26.96 11.28 23.56
N ARG A 19 28.20 11.58 23.14
CA ARG A 19 29.24 12.15 24.02
C ARG A 19 29.14 13.65 24.26
N PHE A 20 28.12 14.34 23.74
CA PHE A 20 27.91 15.75 24.05
C PHE A 20 27.37 15.92 25.49
N PRO A 21 27.66 17.03 26.20
CA PRO A 21 27.00 17.33 27.47
C PRO A 21 25.47 17.33 27.30
N ASP A 22 24.78 16.52 28.10
CA ASP A 22 23.32 16.29 27.99
C ASP A 22 22.92 15.66 26.63
N GLY A 23 23.84 14.86 26.05
CA GLY A 23 23.70 14.22 24.75
C GLY A 23 22.68 13.10 24.72
N GLY A 24 22.62 12.25 25.77
CA GLY A 24 21.66 11.15 25.90
C GLY A 24 21.88 10.01 24.89
N TYR A 25 20.97 9.04 24.88
CA TYR A 25 20.96 7.85 24.03
C TYR A 25 20.08 8.04 22.80
N LEU A 26 20.49 7.51 21.66
CA LEU A 26 19.71 7.52 20.41
C LEU A 26 18.35 6.82 20.61
N ASP A 27 17.24 7.55 20.43
CA ASP A 27 15.87 7.10 20.74
C ASP A 27 14.88 7.46 19.63
N THR A 28 13.96 6.54 19.30
CA THR A 28 12.84 6.78 18.37
C THR A 28 11.63 7.39 19.07
N ARG A 29 11.05 8.46 18.53
CA ARG A 29 9.93 9.17 19.16
C ARG A 29 8.88 9.68 18.18
N GLY A 30 7.62 9.35 18.45
CA GLY A 30 6.46 9.90 17.75
C GLY A 30 6.34 9.41 16.31
N GLN A 31 5.11 9.19 15.85
CA GLN A 31 4.90 8.89 14.44
C GLN A 31 5.02 10.18 13.64
N ILE A 32 5.62 10.10 12.46
CA ILE A 32 5.65 11.25 11.54
C ILE A 32 4.24 11.62 11.11
N SER A 33 3.36 10.61 10.97
CA SER A 33 1.94 10.79 10.67
C SER A 33 1.17 11.63 11.69
N ASP A 34 1.69 11.82 12.90
CA ASP A 34 1.08 12.67 13.93
C ASP A 34 1.35 14.17 13.73
N LYS A 35 2.17 14.55 12.73
CA LYS A 35 2.63 15.94 12.51
C LYS A 35 2.17 16.49 11.15
N PRO A 36 1.00 17.15 11.06
CA PRO A 36 0.38 17.57 9.79
C PRO A 36 1.27 18.39 8.85
N VAL A 37 2.12 19.25 9.43
CA VAL A 37 3.07 20.09 8.68
C VAL A 37 4.10 19.24 7.91
N ILE A 38 4.39 18.05 8.43
CA ILE A 38 5.32 17.07 7.86
C ILE A 38 4.54 16.02 7.04
N THR A 39 3.30 15.68 7.41
CA THR A 39 2.49 14.68 6.69
C THR A 39 2.08 15.09 5.27
N ASN A 40 2.12 16.38 4.94
CA ASN A 40 1.74 16.89 3.62
C ASN A 40 2.73 16.53 2.49
N PHE A 41 3.84 15.85 2.81
CA PHE A 41 4.95 15.53 1.91
C PHE A 41 5.39 14.05 2.07
N GLN A 42 4.46 13.15 2.40
CA GLN A 42 4.78 11.80 2.85
C GLN A 42 5.30 10.88 1.75
N ASP A 43 6.52 10.40 1.97
CA ASP A 43 6.85 9.03 1.63
C ASP A 43 6.27 8.11 2.74
N PRO A 44 5.30 7.23 2.44
CA PRO A 44 4.62 6.39 3.44
C PRO A 44 5.56 5.42 4.15
N ARG A 45 6.77 5.23 3.62
CA ARG A 45 7.79 4.35 4.20
C ARG A 45 8.47 4.95 5.43
N ILE A 46 8.30 6.25 5.73
CA ILE A 46 8.96 6.90 6.87
C ILE A 46 8.05 6.91 8.08
N LEU A 47 8.57 6.41 9.20
CA LEU A 47 7.76 5.92 10.30
C LEU A 47 7.86 6.85 11.52
N THR A 48 9.05 7.01 12.10
CA THR A 48 9.21 7.75 13.38
C THR A 48 10.35 8.76 13.36
N PHE A 49 10.25 9.81 14.21
CA PHE A 49 11.39 10.72 14.43
C PHE A 49 12.47 10.07 15.28
N VAL A 50 13.69 10.57 15.14
CA VAL A 50 14.83 10.15 15.96
C VAL A 50 15.39 11.35 16.72
N SER A 51 15.60 11.16 18.01
CA SER A 51 16.12 12.17 18.95
C SER A 51 17.00 11.48 19.98
N THR A 52 17.48 12.18 21.00
CA THR A 52 18.14 11.54 22.13
C THR A 52 17.27 11.48 23.37
N TYR A 53 17.60 10.60 24.32
CA TYR A 53 16.92 10.47 25.61
C TYR A 53 17.93 10.31 26.76
N GLU A 54 17.60 10.76 27.99
CA GLU A 54 18.52 10.65 29.13
C GLU A 54 18.88 9.20 29.47
N HIS A 55 17.96 8.27 29.23
CA HIS A 55 18.15 6.85 29.52
C HIS A 55 18.30 6.04 28.23
N ASP A 56 18.94 4.88 28.36
CA ASP A 56 19.20 3.93 27.26
C ASP A 56 17.94 3.42 26.57
N ASN A 57 16.79 3.49 27.22
CA ASN A 57 15.50 3.11 26.65
C ASN A 57 14.36 3.88 27.30
N ARG A 58 13.73 4.79 26.56
CA ARG A 58 12.55 5.53 27.07
C ARG A 58 11.29 4.68 27.06
N PHE A 59 10.99 4.08 25.92
CA PHE A 59 9.82 3.24 25.67
C PHE A 59 10.27 1.85 25.23
N MET A 60 9.34 0.99 24.82
CA MET A 60 9.57 -0.42 24.53
C MET A 60 10.56 -0.67 23.37
N GLY A 61 11.87 -0.48 23.60
CA GLY A 61 12.91 -0.62 22.59
C GLY A 61 13.20 0.63 21.77
N SER A 62 12.67 1.80 22.17
CA SER A 62 12.89 3.05 21.46
C SER A 62 14.36 3.48 21.42
N GLY A 63 15.14 3.14 22.45
CA GLY A 63 16.57 3.43 22.50
C GLY A 63 17.47 2.23 22.17
N SER A 64 16.89 1.09 21.77
CA SER A 64 17.59 -0.15 21.47
C SER A 64 17.66 -0.40 19.96
N TRP A 65 18.84 -0.72 19.46
CA TRP A 65 19.08 -0.87 18.02
C TRP A 65 19.76 -2.21 17.72
N MET A 66 19.15 -3.05 16.89
CA MET A 66 19.76 -4.29 16.41
C MET A 66 20.63 -4.01 15.18
N ILE A 67 21.87 -4.53 15.21
CA ILE A 67 22.80 -4.40 14.10
C ILE A 67 22.56 -5.52 13.08
N HIS A 68 22.28 -5.12 11.84
CA HIS A 68 22.30 -6.02 10.68
C HIS A 68 23.45 -5.67 9.76
N SER A 69 23.99 -6.66 9.07
CA SER A 69 25.02 -6.43 8.05
C SER A 69 24.40 -5.91 6.76
N ALA A 70 24.95 -4.84 6.20
CA ALA A 70 24.59 -4.38 4.85
C ALA A 70 25.38 -5.11 3.74
N GLU A 71 26.46 -5.81 4.09
CA GLU A 71 27.35 -6.51 3.16
C GLU A 71 27.28 -8.04 3.28
N GLY A 72 26.20 -8.58 3.87
CA GLY A 72 25.95 -10.03 3.94
C GLY A 72 26.78 -10.83 4.95
N LYS A 73 27.42 -10.20 5.95
CA LYS A 73 28.01 -10.91 7.09
C LYS A 73 26.94 -11.68 7.87
N ALA A 74 27.31 -12.87 8.33
CA ALA A 74 26.41 -13.75 9.06
C ALA A 74 26.18 -13.28 10.51
N GLU A 75 25.04 -13.65 11.08
CA GLU A 75 24.73 -13.36 12.50
C GLU A 75 25.79 -13.99 13.42
N GLY A 76 26.25 -13.22 14.41
CA GLY A 76 27.34 -13.61 15.32
C GLY A 76 28.76 -13.29 14.81
N GLU A 77 28.94 -12.87 13.56
CA GLU A 77 30.23 -12.37 13.09
C GLU A 77 30.55 -11.00 13.71
N PRO A 78 31.83 -10.71 14.03
CA PRO A 78 32.20 -9.42 14.62
C PRO A 78 31.98 -8.27 13.65
N VAL A 79 31.41 -7.18 14.16
CA VAL A 79 31.32 -5.90 13.45
C VAL A 79 32.69 -5.23 13.55
N LEU A 80 33.23 -4.79 12.42
CA LEU A 80 34.52 -4.12 12.34
C LEU A 80 34.33 -2.63 12.05
N ILE A 81 35.30 -1.80 12.46
CA ILE A 81 35.44 -0.44 11.94
C ILE A 81 35.57 -0.53 10.41
N GLY A 82 34.81 0.28 9.69
CA GLY A 82 34.68 0.34 8.24
C GLY A 82 33.52 -0.50 7.66
N ASP A 83 32.91 -1.38 8.46
CA ASP A 83 31.75 -2.16 8.02
C ASP A 83 30.54 -1.26 7.74
N LYS A 84 29.74 -1.68 6.75
CA LYS A 84 28.40 -1.14 6.50
C LYS A 84 27.34 -1.94 7.24
N ILE A 85 26.51 -1.24 8.01
CA ILE A 85 25.46 -1.81 8.84
C ILE A 85 24.13 -1.13 8.60
N TYR A 86 23.05 -1.85 8.93
CA TYR A 86 21.74 -1.28 9.21
C TYR A 86 21.50 -1.28 10.72
N LEU A 87 20.79 -0.27 11.22
CA LEU A 87 20.37 -0.18 12.61
C LEU A 87 18.85 -0.30 12.69
N GLN A 88 18.34 -1.47 13.07
CA GLN A 88 16.91 -1.69 13.23
C GLN A 88 16.48 -1.27 14.64
N SER A 89 15.52 -0.34 14.75
CA SER A 89 14.92 0.00 16.02
C SER A 89 14.12 -1.18 16.57
N MET A 90 14.29 -1.44 17.87
CA MET A 90 13.51 -2.46 18.57
C MET A 90 12.15 -1.93 19.05
N TYR A 91 11.80 -0.69 18.70
CA TYR A 91 10.46 -0.14 18.91
C TYR A 91 9.52 -0.63 17.80
N SER A 92 8.39 -1.21 18.22
CA SER A 92 7.43 -1.82 17.30
C SER A 92 6.94 -0.81 16.26
N GLY A 93 7.10 -1.15 14.98
CA GLY A 93 6.68 -0.30 13.87
C GLY A 93 7.61 0.88 13.56
N ALA A 94 8.79 0.97 14.17
CA ALA A 94 9.76 2.01 13.81
C ALA A 94 10.61 1.67 12.59
N GLY A 95 11.03 0.41 12.38
CA GLY A 95 11.87 0.05 11.23
C GLY A 95 13.36 0.35 11.45
N TYR A 96 14.07 0.83 10.42
CA TYR A 96 15.51 1.02 10.37
C TYR A 96 15.91 2.50 10.38
N LEU A 97 17.02 2.84 11.04
CA LEU A 97 17.58 4.19 11.04
C LEU A 97 17.94 4.62 9.61
N ASP A 98 17.35 5.71 9.15
CA ASP A 98 17.42 6.17 7.77
C ASP A 98 17.57 7.68 7.70
N THR A 99 17.99 8.19 6.54
CA THR A 99 18.18 9.61 6.25
C THR A 99 17.24 10.06 5.14
N PHE A 100 16.77 11.32 5.19
CA PHE A 100 15.89 11.85 4.14
C PHE A 100 16.07 13.34 3.86
N GLU A 101 16.29 13.67 2.58
CA GLU A 101 16.87 14.93 2.13
C GLU A 101 15.93 16.13 2.20
N TRP A 102 14.61 16.00 2.04
CA TRP A 102 13.74 17.17 2.04
C TRP A 102 13.63 17.90 3.41
N VAL A 103 14.02 17.28 4.52
CA VAL A 103 13.73 17.81 5.87
C VAL A 103 14.43 19.12 6.17
N PHE A 104 15.60 19.39 5.56
CA PHE A 104 16.26 20.68 5.71
C PHE A 104 15.50 21.83 5.01
N ASN A 105 14.58 21.52 4.08
CA ASN A 105 13.74 22.51 3.39
C ASN A 105 12.48 22.88 4.18
N LEU A 106 12.15 22.14 5.24
CA LEU A 106 11.03 22.47 6.11
C LEU A 106 11.36 23.71 6.94
N GLU A 107 10.48 24.71 6.93
CA GLU A 107 10.67 25.98 7.62
C GLU A 107 11.18 25.89 9.06
N PRO A 108 10.69 24.96 9.89
CA PRO A 108 11.16 24.85 11.26
C PRO A 108 12.60 24.33 11.40
N PHE A 109 13.14 23.68 10.36
CA PHE A 109 14.47 23.09 10.34
C PHE A 109 15.49 23.85 9.48
N LYS A 110 15.05 24.83 8.67
CA LYS A 110 15.92 25.60 7.77
C LYS A 110 17.11 26.30 8.46
N THR A 111 16.97 26.65 9.73
CA THR A 111 18.03 27.34 10.50
C THR A 111 18.98 26.36 11.22
N TYR A 112 18.68 25.06 11.19
CA TYR A 112 19.51 24.05 11.84
C TYR A 112 20.68 23.68 10.92
N PRO A 113 21.89 23.43 11.47
CA PRO A 113 23.07 23.07 10.69
C PRO A 113 23.04 21.58 10.29
N MET A 114 21.90 21.10 9.80
CA MET A 114 21.73 19.73 9.30
C MET A 114 22.04 19.67 7.81
N SER A 115 22.69 18.58 7.38
CA SER A 115 22.81 18.23 5.97
C SER A 115 21.54 17.50 5.52
N ILE A 116 21.13 16.47 6.27
CA ILE A 116 19.95 15.64 5.98
C ILE A 116 19.26 15.21 7.28
N GLY A 117 17.92 15.13 7.29
CA GLY A 117 17.14 14.69 8.45
C GLY A 117 17.28 13.19 8.73
N VAL A 118 17.09 12.77 10.00
CA VAL A 118 17.21 11.37 10.43
C VAL A 118 15.90 10.87 11.00
N PHE A 119 15.46 9.70 10.52
CA PHE A 119 14.19 9.07 10.83
C PHE A 119 14.35 7.56 10.89
N THR A 120 13.23 6.85 10.99
CA THR A 120 13.18 5.42 10.75
C THR A 120 12.29 5.05 9.57
N SER A 121 12.65 4.00 8.82
CA SER A 121 11.97 3.58 7.58
C SER A 121 12.16 2.07 7.28
N SER A 122 11.87 1.62 6.05
CA SER A 122 12.38 0.36 5.51
C SER A 122 13.93 0.39 5.42
N PRO A 123 14.62 -0.75 5.28
CA PRO A 123 16.09 -0.79 5.36
C PRO A 123 16.80 0.14 4.37
N ASN A 124 16.21 0.37 3.20
CA ASN A 124 16.68 1.31 2.20
C ASN A 124 15.51 1.93 1.44
N ARG A 125 15.54 3.26 1.28
CA ARG A 125 14.52 4.03 0.56
C ARG A 125 15.10 4.70 -0.68
N ALA A 126 16.10 5.56 -0.52
CA ALA A 126 16.73 6.26 -1.63
C ALA A 126 17.90 5.45 -2.20
N TRP A 127 17.78 5.02 -3.46
CA TRP A 127 18.85 4.40 -4.27
C TRP A 127 19.50 3.17 -3.60
N GLY A 128 18.80 2.53 -2.65
CA GLY A 128 19.30 1.37 -1.95
C GLY A 128 20.36 1.64 -0.86
N ILE A 129 20.62 2.89 -0.44
CA ILE A 129 21.72 3.19 0.50
C ILE A 129 21.42 4.17 1.65
N SER A 130 20.24 4.81 1.68
CA SER A 130 19.93 5.85 2.68
C SER A 130 19.92 5.35 4.13
N GLY A 131 19.60 4.07 4.34
CA GLY A 131 19.60 3.41 5.66
C GLY A 131 20.92 2.72 6.00
N THR A 132 21.93 2.80 5.12
CA THR A 132 23.23 2.17 5.32
C THR A 132 24.18 3.11 6.07
N TRP A 133 24.79 2.61 7.14
CA TRP A 133 25.72 3.36 8.00
C TRP A 133 27.09 2.68 8.04
N ILE A 134 28.16 3.44 7.86
CA ILE A 134 29.54 3.00 7.96
C ILE A 134 30.02 3.27 9.39
N VAL A 135 30.49 2.22 10.07
CA VAL A 135 31.05 2.32 11.42
C VAL A 135 32.46 2.92 11.33
N CYS A 136 32.67 4.11 11.86
CA CYS A 136 33.97 4.79 11.83
C CYS A 136 34.58 4.86 13.23
N THR A 137 35.89 5.11 13.32
CA THR A 137 36.52 5.50 14.60
C THR A 137 35.93 6.82 15.12
N ALA A 138 36.17 7.16 16.39
CA ALA A 138 35.77 8.45 16.95
C ALA A 138 36.33 9.68 16.18
N ALA A 139 37.42 9.50 15.43
CA ALA A 139 38.00 10.55 14.57
C ALA A 139 37.27 10.67 13.20
N GLY A 140 36.44 9.68 12.85
CA GLY A 140 35.77 9.58 11.55
C GLY A 140 36.56 8.79 10.51
N ASP A 141 37.63 8.08 10.90
CA ASP A 141 38.39 7.23 10.00
C ASP A 141 37.68 5.88 9.80
N GLU A 142 37.68 5.37 8.57
CA GLU A 142 37.10 4.06 8.19
C GLU A 142 38.05 2.88 8.54
N THR A 143 39.21 3.19 9.11
CA THR A 143 40.18 2.23 9.66
C THR A 143 40.66 2.71 11.02
N ASP A 144 41.22 1.82 11.84
CA ASP A 144 41.88 2.23 13.08
C ASP A 144 43.16 3.06 12.82
N HIS A 145 43.81 3.52 13.90
CA HIS A 145 45.04 4.32 13.82
C HIS A 145 46.25 3.57 13.20
N GLU A 146 46.14 2.25 13.01
CA GLU A 146 47.15 1.39 12.39
C GLU A 146 46.76 0.99 10.95
N GLY A 147 45.60 1.41 10.45
CA GLY A 147 45.08 1.06 9.13
C GLY A 147 44.37 -0.30 9.06
N HIS A 148 44.03 -0.91 10.20
CA HIS A 148 43.30 -2.17 10.28
C HIS A 148 41.80 -1.97 10.54
N MET A 149 41.00 -2.94 10.12
CA MET A 149 39.58 -3.05 10.43
C MET A 149 39.42 -3.68 11.82
N ALA A 150 39.65 -2.89 12.88
CA ALA A 150 39.55 -3.37 14.25
C ALA A 150 38.10 -3.81 14.59
N ALA A 151 37.96 -4.87 15.40
CA ALA A 151 36.65 -5.28 15.88
C ALA A 151 36.06 -4.23 16.84
N LEU A 152 34.77 -3.95 16.66
CA LEU A 152 34.02 -3.06 17.52
C LEU A 152 33.76 -3.75 18.86
N GLU A 153 34.12 -3.11 19.96
CA GLU A 153 33.91 -3.63 21.33
C GLU A 153 32.94 -2.76 22.12
N GLU A 154 32.23 -3.34 23.07
CA GLU A 154 31.42 -2.62 24.07
C GLU A 154 32.27 -1.56 24.80
N GLY A 155 31.73 -0.34 24.88
CA GLY A 155 32.40 0.85 25.43
C GLY A 155 33.20 1.64 24.39
N SER A 156 33.34 1.14 23.16
CA SER A 156 34.01 1.88 22.08
C SER A 156 33.28 3.18 21.75
N THR A 157 34.05 4.23 21.50
CA THR A 157 33.52 5.49 20.95
C THR A 157 33.70 5.48 19.44
N ILE A 158 32.60 5.65 18.71
CA ILE A 158 32.53 5.59 17.25
C ILE A 158 31.89 6.84 16.68
N SER A 159 31.99 6.99 15.35
CA SER A 159 31.11 7.84 14.56
C SER A 159 30.40 6.98 13.53
N LEU A 160 29.16 7.35 13.18
CA LEU A 160 28.38 6.67 12.15
C LEU A 160 28.26 7.59 10.94
N LYS A 161 28.85 7.19 9.81
CA LYS A 161 28.78 7.93 8.55
C LYS A 161 27.71 7.31 7.68
N ASN A 162 26.72 8.07 7.25
CA ASN A 162 25.71 7.56 6.33
C ASN A 162 26.33 7.35 4.94
N ALA A 163 25.95 6.27 4.26
CA ALA A 163 26.46 5.95 2.93
C ALA A 163 25.86 6.82 1.82
N TYR A 164 24.71 7.46 2.08
CA TYR A 164 24.09 8.39 1.15
C TYR A 164 25.00 9.60 0.89
N PRO A 165 25.19 10.00 -0.37
CA PRO A 165 25.99 11.17 -0.71
C PRO A 165 25.51 12.40 0.07
N GLN A 166 26.46 13.19 0.59
CA GLN A 166 26.20 14.47 1.28
C GLN A 166 25.55 14.38 2.67
N ALA A 167 25.01 13.23 3.10
CA ALA A 167 24.45 13.05 4.45
C ALA A 167 25.51 13.30 5.53
N GLY A 168 26.69 12.70 5.41
CA GLY A 168 27.78 12.85 6.39
C GLY A 168 27.57 11.97 7.63
N TYR A 169 27.79 12.51 8.82
CA TYR A 169 27.80 11.77 10.08
C TYR A 169 26.53 11.97 10.91
N LEU A 170 26.08 10.92 11.61
CA LEU A 170 25.04 10.99 12.63
C LEU A 170 25.47 11.90 13.78
N GLN A 171 24.74 12.98 14.01
CA GLN A 171 25.11 14.02 14.95
C GLN A 171 23.89 14.51 15.75
N THR A 172 24.13 14.85 17.01
CA THR A 172 23.16 15.56 17.84
C THR A 172 23.26 17.07 17.64
N TYR A 173 22.14 17.79 17.71
CA TYR A 173 22.15 19.26 17.73
C TYR A 173 20.99 19.84 18.55
N THR A 174 21.30 20.87 19.34
CA THR A 174 20.32 21.86 19.79
C THR A 174 20.94 23.25 19.80
N GLU A 175 20.13 24.30 19.64
CA GLU A 175 20.62 25.65 19.95
C GLU A 175 20.99 25.73 21.45
N LYS A 176 21.97 26.57 21.78
CA LYS A 176 22.49 26.68 23.14
C LYS A 176 21.37 27.06 24.11
N GLY A 177 21.06 26.16 25.05
CA GLY A 177 20.03 26.36 26.07
C GLY A 177 18.60 26.09 25.59
N GLN A 178 18.41 25.57 24.37
CA GLN A 178 17.12 25.07 23.90
C GLN A 178 17.07 23.54 23.95
N LEU A 179 15.89 23.03 24.26
CA LEU A 179 15.51 21.63 24.24
C LEU A 179 14.73 21.31 22.97
N VAL A 180 14.66 20.04 22.58
CA VAL A 180 13.73 19.59 21.52
C VAL A 180 12.30 20.06 21.79
N SER A 181 11.86 20.01 23.06
CA SER A 181 10.53 20.45 23.49
C SER A 181 10.27 21.95 23.34
N ASP A 182 11.32 22.77 23.24
CA ASP A 182 11.17 24.21 23.03
C ASP A 182 10.83 24.54 21.57
N HIS A 183 11.04 23.60 20.66
CA HIS A 183 10.68 23.73 19.28
C HIS A 183 9.16 23.55 19.10
N LEU A 184 8.49 24.53 18.45
CA LEU A 184 7.03 24.59 18.33
C LEU A 184 6.38 23.31 17.81
N MET A 185 7.03 22.60 16.87
CA MET A 185 6.50 21.32 16.35
C MET A 185 6.57 20.14 17.32
N PHE A 186 7.43 20.23 18.34
CA PHE A 186 7.73 19.16 19.29
C PHE A 186 7.41 19.59 20.72
N SER A 187 6.54 20.59 20.91
CA SER A 187 6.15 21.07 22.24
C SER A 187 5.40 20.00 23.06
N ASP A 188 4.83 19.00 22.39
CA ASP A 188 4.21 17.81 22.96
C ASP A 188 5.25 16.74 23.36
N TYR A 189 6.53 16.95 23.05
CA TYR A 189 7.59 16.01 23.39
C TYR A 189 8.10 16.32 24.81
N ASP A 190 7.65 15.57 25.80
CA ASP A 190 8.22 15.54 27.16
C ASP A 190 9.71 15.12 27.17
N GLY A 191 10.63 16.07 27.38
CA GLY A 191 11.99 15.79 27.87
C GLY A 191 13.12 16.73 27.38
N GLN A 192 14.20 16.76 28.17
CA GLN A 192 15.37 17.64 27.99
C GLN A 192 16.38 17.09 26.97
N GLN A 193 16.05 17.14 25.67
CA GLN A 193 16.69 16.28 24.67
C GLN A 193 17.26 17.03 23.46
N LYS A 194 18.05 16.32 22.65
CA LYS A 194 18.65 16.85 21.42
C LYS A 194 18.06 16.19 20.18
N PHE A 195 17.93 16.97 19.11
CA PHE A 195 17.60 16.40 17.83
C PHE A 195 18.78 15.61 17.30
N VAL A 196 18.49 14.59 16.49
CA VAL A 196 19.49 13.81 15.78
C VAL A 196 19.30 14.05 14.29
N PHE A 197 20.39 14.44 13.63
CA PHE A 197 20.43 14.69 12.19
C PHE A 197 21.75 14.17 11.62
N THR A 198 21.99 14.40 10.34
CA THR A 198 23.31 14.18 9.75
C THR A 198 24.01 15.49 9.40
N ASN A 199 25.34 15.48 9.44
CA ASN A 199 26.17 16.62 9.04
C ASN A 199 27.48 16.16 8.39
N SER A 200 27.86 16.79 7.29
CA SER A 200 29.14 16.56 6.61
C SER A 200 30.37 17.08 7.37
N ALA A 201 30.21 17.99 8.33
CA ALA A 201 31.30 18.55 9.14
C ALA A 201 31.73 17.64 10.31
N ALA A 202 32.99 17.78 10.72
CA ALA A 202 33.63 16.87 11.68
C ALA A 202 33.23 17.12 13.15
N ASP A 203 32.61 18.24 13.51
CA ASP A 203 31.93 18.48 14.80
C ASP A 203 31.26 19.87 14.75
N HIS A 204 30.17 20.06 15.50
CA HIS A 204 29.46 21.35 15.60
C HIS A 204 29.59 21.86 17.04
N GLU A 205 29.69 23.18 17.26
CA GLU A 205 29.87 23.76 18.61
C GLU A 205 28.78 23.38 19.62
N ASN A 206 27.61 22.93 19.13
CA ASN A 206 26.43 22.58 19.92
C ASN A 206 25.98 21.12 19.77
N GLY A 207 26.89 20.24 19.33
CA GLY A 207 26.59 18.86 19.02
C GLY A 207 27.79 17.94 19.07
N SER A 208 27.57 16.63 18.99
CA SER A 208 28.65 15.66 18.85
C SER A 208 28.26 14.57 17.86
N ARG A 209 29.20 14.16 17.00
CA ARG A 209 29.07 12.96 16.15
C ARG A 209 29.61 11.70 16.83
N GLN A 210 30.07 11.79 18.07
CA GLN A 210 30.68 10.70 18.79
C GLN A 210 29.64 9.97 19.65
N TRP A 211 29.58 8.67 19.46
CA TRP A 211 28.64 7.77 20.12
C TRP A 211 29.39 6.67 20.84
N THR A 212 29.01 6.37 22.07
CA THR A 212 29.51 5.21 22.81
C THR A 212 28.56 4.06 22.62
N VAL A 213 29.10 2.95 22.14
CA VAL A 213 28.33 1.72 21.94
C VAL A 213 28.35 0.95 23.25
N SER A 214 27.17 0.62 23.77
CA SER A 214 27.04 -0.38 24.84
C SER A 214 26.15 -1.51 24.37
N LEU A 215 26.46 -2.75 24.77
CA LEU A 215 25.54 -3.84 24.54
C LEU A 215 24.29 -3.57 25.37
N SER A 216 23.12 -3.65 24.74
CA SER A 216 21.90 -3.82 25.51
C SER A 216 22.09 -5.12 26.27
N THR A 217 22.20 -5.05 27.60
CA THR A 217 21.88 -6.25 28.37
C THR A 217 20.48 -6.61 27.92
N PRO A 218 20.19 -7.88 27.60
CA PRO A 218 18.83 -8.33 27.60
C PRO A 218 18.35 -8.04 29.02
N SER A 219 17.72 -6.89 29.27
CA SER A 219 16.64 -6.84 30.25
C SER A 219 15.80 -8.01 29.78
N GLU A 220 15.72 -9.09 30.54
CA GLU A 220 14.98 -10.27 30.15
C GLU A 220 13.57 -9.79 29.83
N ARG A 221 13.32 -9.53 28.56
CA ARG A 221 12.04 -9.04 28.07
C ARG A 221 11.21 -10.29 28.06
N ILE A 222 10.58 -10.56 29.19
CA ILE A 222 9.68 -11.68 29.25
C ILE A 222 8.33 -11.22 28.73
N GLN A 223 8.19 -11.35 27.41
CA GLN A 223 6.89 -11.27 26.76
C GLN A 223 6.13 -12.56 27.10
N TYR A 224 4.85 -12.49 27.41
CA TYR A 224 4.02 -13.69 27.56
C TYR A 224 2.90 -13.65 26.55
N TYR A 225 2.77 -14.70 25.74
CA TYR A 225 1.54 -14.94 24.98
C TYR A 225 0.49 -15.45 25.94
N VAL A 226 -0.66 -14.80 25.99
CA VAL A 226 -1.72 -15.12 26.96
C VAL A 226 -2.92 -15.70 26.27
N TRP A 227 -3.45 -16.79 26.84
CA TRP A 227 -4.74 -17.34 26.42
C TRP A 227 -5.76 -17.30 27.54
N GLY A 228 -7.04 -17.15 27.16
CA GLY A 228 -8.17 -17.28 28.07
C GLY A 228 -9.27 -18.16 27.53
N ASN A 229 -9.83 -19.00 28.41
CA ASN A 229 -10.88 -19.96 28.08
C ASN A 229 -12.26 -19.37 28.37
N LYS A 230 -13.14 -19.39 27.37
CA LYS A 230 -14.60 -19.31 27.52
C LYS A 230 -15.20 -20.46 26.71
N ASN A 231 -15.79 -21.46 27.36
CA ASN A 231 -16.40 -22.66 26.76
C ASN A 231 -15.41 -23.67 26.13
N ASP A 232 -14.31 -23.98 26.81
CA ASP A 232 -13.28 -24.98 26.45
C ASP A 232 -12.34 -24.64 25.26
N GLU A 233 -12.37 -23.41 24.76
CA GLU A 233 -11.45 -22.93 23.70
C GLU A 233 -10.49 -21.83 24.19
N TRP A 234 -9.20 -21.95 23.88
CA TRP A 234 -8.17 -20.96 24.23
C TRP A 234 -8.09 -19.86 23.16
N LEU A 235 -8.45 -18.63 23.51
CA LEU A 235 -8.33 -17.46 22.63
C LEU A 235 -7.01 -16.73 22.87
N ASP A 236 -6.43 -16.09 21.85
CA ASP A 236 -5.24 -15.21 21.99
C ASP A 236 -5.64 -13.85 22.60
N PHE A 237 -5.00 -13.48 23.71
CA PHE A 237 -5.18 -12.22 24.43
C PHE A 237 -3.97 -11.29 24.29
N GLY A 238 -3.10 -11.53 23.32
CA GLY A 238 -1.97 -10.67 22.99
C GLY A 238 -0.75 -10.89 23.89
N ILE A 239 0.14 -9.89 23.88
CA ILE A 239 1.45 -9.94 24.53
C ILE A 239 1.41 -9.16 25.84
N PHE A 240 1.60 -9.87 26.94
CA PHE A 240 1.81 -9.28 28.26
C PHE A 240 3.31 -9.03 28.46
N LYS A 241 3.66 -7.95 29.17
CA LYS A 241 5.05 -7.64 29.49
C LYS A 241 5.18 -7.39 30.98
N PHE A 242 5.89 -8.29 31.65
CA PHE A 242 6.37 -8.06 33.00
C PHE A 242 7.84 -7.64 32.92
N ASN A 243 8.20 -6.53 33.55
CA ASN A 243 9.61 -6.12 33.62
C ASN A 243 10.28 -6.84 34.80
N SER A 244 11.44 -7.49 34.60
CA SER A 244 12.22 -8.07 35.69
C SER A 244 13.31 -7.09 36.14
N TYR A 245 13.08 -6.41 37.27
CA TYR A 245 14.05 -5.45 37.80
C TYR A 245 15.38 -6.09 38.24
N LEU A 246 15.36 -7.40 38.52
CA LEU A 246 16.41 -8.08 39.27
C LEU A 246 17.14 -9.16 38.46
N LYS A 247 16.93 -9.24 37.14
CA LYS A 247 17.37 -10.38 36.31
C LYS A 247 16.89 -11.71 36.88
N GLN A 248 15.71 -11.67 37.50
CA GLN A 248 15.06 -12.80 38.14
C GLN A 248 13.67 -12.96 37.53
N SER A 249 13.32 -14.20 37.25
CA SER A 249 11.99 -14.57 36.81
C SER A 249 10.93 -14.26 37.87
N ILE A 250 9.74 -13.84 37.43
CA ILE A 250 8.57 -13.77 38.32
C ILE A 250 8.05 -15.20 38.53
N LEU A 251 7.76 -15.56 39.77
CA LEU A 251 7.18 -16.85 40.15
C LEU A 251 5.68 -16.75 40.45
N ALA A 252 5.21 -15.60 40.94
CA ALA A 252 3.79 -15.38 41.16
C ALA A 252 3.45 -13.90 41.07
N LEU A 253 2.30 -13.59 40.46
CA LEU A 253 1.75 -12.25 40.38
C LEU A 253 0.27 -12.31 40.73
N LYS A 254 -0.12 -11.56 41.76
CA LYS A 254 -1.51 -11.43 42.18
C LYS A 254 -1.86 -9.96 42.32
N LEU A 255 -2.70 -9.45 41.43
CA LEU A 255 -3.20 -8.07 41.44
C LEU A 255 -4.72 -8.03 41.41
N ASN A 256 -5.29 -7.04 42.07
CA ASN A 256 -6.72 -6.75 42.06
C ASN A 256 -6.97 -5.24 42.01
N SER A 257 -8.05 -4.85 41.35
CA SER A 257 -8.53 -3.48 41.19
C SER A 257 -10.05 -3.45 41.26
N ALA A 258 -10.61 -2.46 41.96
CA ALA A 258 -12.05 -2.25 41.98
C ALA A 258 -12.56 -1.61 40.68
N GLU A 259 -11.74 -0.81 40.02
CA GLU A 259 -12.13 0.10 38.93
C GLU A 259 -11.28 -0.06 37.65
N GLY A 260 -10.27 -0.93 37.65
CA GLY A 260 -9.34 -1.12 36.53
C GLY A 260 -8.17 -0.13 36.47
N GLN A 261 -8.30 1.02 37.12
CA GLN A 261 -7.32 2.12 37.07
C GLN A 261 -6.09 1.90 37.95
N THR A 262 -6.25 1.31 39.13
CA THR A 262 -5.12 1.01 40.03
C THR A 262 -5.21 -0.42 40.52
N LEU A 263 -4.24 -1.24 40.13
CA LEU A 263 -4.06 -2.61 40.54
C LEU A 263 -3.14 -2.65 41.76
N THR A 264 -3.51 -3.39 42.80
CA THR A 264 -2.67 -3.61 43.98
C THR A 264 -2.60 -5.09 44.31
N GLY A 265 -1.48 -5.53 44.88
CA GLY A 265 -1.35 -6.88 45.39
C GLY A 265 0.09 -7.29 45.64
N ASP A 266 0.41 -8.53 45.29
CA ASP A 266 1.63 -9.22 45.64
C ASP A 266 2.39 -9.73 44.39
N LEU A 267 3.71 -9.67 44.47
CA LEU A 267 4.65 -10.17 43.46
C LEU A 267 5.72 -11.03 44.15
N ILE A 268 6.09 -12.17 43.54
CA ILE A 268 7.20 -13.00 44.00
C ILE A 268 8.19 -13.16 42.85
N TYR A 269 9.44 -12.74 43.04
CA TYR A 269 10.55 -13.05 42.14
C TYR A 269 11.26 -14.34 42.61
N ASN A 270 11.96 -15.00 41.68
CA ASN A 270 12.81 -16.14 42.02
C ASN A 270 13.90 -15.71 43.00
N ASP A 271 14.06 -16.45 44.10
CA ASP A 271 14.98 -16.17 45.22
C ASP A 271 14.63 -14.95 46.11
N HIS A 272 13.40 -14.42 46.02
CA HIS A 272 12.93 -13.35 46.89
C HIS A 272 11.61 -13.66 47.60
N ASP A 273 11.45 -13.07 48.78
CA ASP A 273 10.19 -13.08 49.50
C ASP A 273 9.13 -12.24 48.77
N ARG A 274 7.89 -12.41 49.19
CA ARG A 274 6.73 -11.69 48.64
C ARG A 274 6.91 -10.17 48.81
N MET A 275 6.76 -9.45 47.70
CA MET A 275 6.79 -7.99 47.63
C MET A 275 5.39 -7.44 47.37
N ARG A 276 5.09 -6.25 47.91
CA ARG A 276 3.87 -5.53 47.53
C ARG A 276 4.10 -4.76 46.24
N ILE A 277 3.09 -4.77 45.39
CA ILE A 277 3.10 -4.13 44.08
C ILE A 277 1.86 -3.24 43.94
N THR A 278 2.06 -2.06 43.33
CA THR A 278 0.99 -1.14 42.91
C THR A 278 1.21 -0.82 41.45
N ALA A 279 0.19 -0.90 40.61
CA ALA A 279 0.26 -0.66 39.18
C ALA A 279 -0.86 0.29 38.75
N VAL A 280 -0.52 1.47 38.24
CA VAL A 280 -1.46 2.55 37.88
C VAL A 280 -1.56 2.63 36.35
N HIS A 281 -2.76 2.54 35.80
CA HIS A 281 -3.00 2.52 34.36
C HIS A 281 -2.66 3.88 33.70
N MET A 282 -1.89 3.84 32.62
CA MET A 282 -1.42 5.02 31.87
C MET A 282 -2.07 5.18 30.49
N GLY A 283 -2.68 4.11 29.96
CA GLY A 283 -3.28 4.06 28.62
C GLY A 283 -2.84 2.83 27.83
N GLN A 284 -3.67 2.35 26.89
CA GLN A 284 -3.36 1.20 26.01
C GLN A 284 -2.77 -0.04 26.73
N ASN A 285 -3.34 -0.42 27.88
CA ASN A 285 -2.89 -1.55 28.72
C ASN A 285 -1.50 -1.35 29.38
N GLN A 286 -0.94 -0.15 29.35
CA GLN A 286 0.29 0.20 30.06
C GLN A 286 -0.02 0.60 31.50
N TYR A 287 0.85 0.17 32.42
CA TYR A 287 0.74 0.45 33.85
C TYR A 287 2.09 0.89 34.41
N ASP A 288 2.08 2.00 35.17
CA ASP A 288 3.19 2.42 36.02
C ASP A 288 3.18 1.62 37.32
N VAL A 289 4.19 0.77 37.47
CA VAL A 289 4.35 -0.22 38.54
C VAL A 289 5.35 0.28 39.58
N THR A 290 4.92 0.34 40.83
CA THR A 290 5.76 0.58 42.01
C THR A 290 5.86 -0.69 42.84
N LEU A 291 7.09 -1.16 43.10
CA LEU A 291 7.39 -2.23 44.03
C LEU A 291 7.80 -1.64 45.39
N HIS A 292 7.15 -2.11 46.45
CA HIS A 292 7.44 -1.69 47.83
C HIS A 292 8.29 -2.76 48.51
N LEU A 293 9.55 -2.43 48.73
CA LEU A 293 10.52 -3.25 49.46
C LEU A 293 10.55 -2.80 50.92
N ASP A 294 10.55 -3.74 51.87
CA ASP A 294 10.46 -3.41 53.30
C ASP A 294 11.66 -2.59 53.82
N ASP A 295 12.83 -2.67 53.15
CA ASP A 295 14.10 -2.07 53.61
C ASP A 295 14.80 -1.15 52.58
N PHE A 296 14.20 -0.85 51.42
CA PHE A 296 14.86 -0.11 50.31
C PHE A 296 13.96 0.96 49.64
N GLU A 297 14.57 1.79 48.80
CA GLU A 297 13.85 2.71 47.91
C GLU A 297 12.85 1.97 47.01
N THR A 298 11.73 2.63 46.70
CA THR A 298 10.69 2.07 45.82
C THR A 298 11.20 1.93 44.39
N LEU A 299 11.02 0.76 43.78
CA LEU A 299 11.38 0.52 42.38
C LEU A 299 10.18 0.85 41.48
N LYS A 300 10.40 1.54 40.35
CA LYS A 300 9.34 2.02 39.45
C LYS A 300 9.55 1.58 37.99
N ALA A 301 8.72 0.69 37.45
CA ALA A 301 8.76 0.26 36.04
C ALA A 301 7.44 0.52 35.31
N THR A 302 7.46 0.41 33.98
CA THR A 302 6.24 0.31 33.17
C THR A 302 6.02 -1.12 32.70
N TRP A 303 4.81 -1.65 32.90
CA TRP A 303 4.39 -3.00 32.49
C TRP A 303 3.23 -2.91 31.48
N ASN A 304 3.08 -3.93 30.63
CA ASN A 304 1.87 -4.09 29.81
C ASN A 304 1.04 -5.23 30.37
N LEU A 305 -0.13 -4.90 30.91
CA LEU A 305 -1.05 -5.82 31.54
C LEU A 305 -2.38 -5.80 30.78
N GLY A 306 -2.61 -6.82 29.95
CA GLY A 306 -3.81 -6.96 29.14
C GLY A 306 -3.54 -6.78 27.64
N GLY A 307 -4.40 -7.35 26.80
CA GLY A 307 -4.31 -7.19 25.34
C GLY A 307 -5.61 -6.83 24.64
N ARG A 308 -6.59 -6.31 25.39
CA ARG A 308 -7.84 -5.80 24.82
C ARG A 308 -7.78 -4.28 24.70
N GLN A 309 -8.30 -3.73 23.60
CA GLN A 309 -8.49 -2.29 23.49
C GLN A 309 -9.66 -1.85 24.40
N ASN A 310 -9.47 -0.75 25.13
CA ASN A 310 -10.50 -0.10 25.95
C ASN A 310 -11.12 -0.98 27.06
N LYS A 311 -10.47 -2.08 27.46
CA LYS A 311 -10.88 -2.91 28.61
C LYS A 311 -9.70 -3.17 29.54
N GLN A 312 -9.76 -2.59 30.72
CA GLN A 312 -8.73 -2.70 31.75
C GLN A 312 -8.84 -4.02 32.52
N ILE A 313 -7.71 -4.50 33.05
CA ILE A 313 -7.69 -5.65 33.95
C ILE A 313 -8.28 -5.26 35.31
N LYS A 314 -9.19 -6.11 35.81
CA LYS A 314 -9.74 -6.06 37.16
C LYS A 314 -8.93 -6.95 38.11
N THR A 315 -8.68 -8.20 37.73
CA THR A 315 -7.87 -9.15 38.52
C THR A 315 -6.91 -9.92 37.63
N ILE A 316 -5.73 -10.25 38.17
CA ILE A 316 -4.83 -11.26 37.61
C ILE A 316 -4.20 -12.01 38.77
N ASP A 317 -4.29 -13.34 38.76
CA ASP A 317 -3.73 -14.23 39.78
C ASP A 317 -3.06 -15.40 39.06
N VAL A 318 -1.75 -15.31 38.88
CA VAL A 318 -0.97 -16.23 38.06
C VAL A 318 0.28 -16.68 38.80
N ALA A 319 0.66 -17.93 38.60
CA ALA A 319 1.87 -18.52 39.18
C ALA A 319 2.62 -19.36 38.16
N SER A 320 3.93 -19.44 38.35
CA SER A 320 4.87 -20.22 37.57
C SER A 320 5.52 -21.26 38.48
N THR A 321 5.60 -22.50 37.99
CA THR A 321 6.29 -23.62 38.65
C THR A 321 7.62 -23.98 37.99
N ASP A 322 7.96 -23.28 36.91
CA ASP A 322 9.10 -23.56 36.03
C ASP A 322 10.03 -22.34 35.87
N ASN A 323 10.14 -21.57 36.94
CA ASN A 323 11.01 -20.40 37.04
C ASN A 323 10.68 -19.29 36.03
N GLY A 324 9.40 -18.92 35.95
CA GLY A 324 8.86 -17.86 35.10
C GLY A 324 8.75 -18.19 33.62
N ARG A 325 9.02 -19.43 33.20
CA ARG A 325 8.92 -19.83 31.80
C ARG A 325 7.46 -19.94 31.35
N THR A 326 6.60 -20.47 32.19
CA THR A 326 5.16 -20.52 31.98
C THR A 326 4.41 -20.01 33.20
N PHE A 327 3.28 -19.36 32.94
CA PHE A 327 2.31 -18.93 33.94
C PHE A 327 0.99 -19.64 33.72
N THR A 328 0.34 -20.04 34.81
CA THR A 328 -1.05 -20.50 34.79
C THR A 328 -1.82 -19.80 35.91
N GLY A 329 -3.11 -19.57 35.71
CA GLY A 329 -3.92 -18.87 36.70
C GLY A 329 -5.25 -18.36 36.17
N LYS A 330 -5.68 -17.21 36.68
CA LYS A 330 -6.93 -16.54 36.30
C LYS A 330 -6.70 -15.06 35.99
N ILE A 331 -7.55 -14.51 35.11
CA ILE A 331 -7.58 -13.08 34.78
C ILE A 331 -9.04 -12.63 34.60
N ALA A 332 -9.40 -11.44 35.06
CA ALA A 332 -10.70 -10.81 34.73
C ALA A 332 -10.50 -9.40 34.22
N TYR A 333 -11.29 -9.02 33.22
CA TYR A 333 -11.40 -7.64 32.74
C TYR A 333 -12.57 -6.91 33.41
N LEU A 334 -12.53 -5.58 33.42
CA LEU A 334 -13.61 -4.78 34.01
C LEU A 334 -14.95 -5.07 33.31
N GLY A 335 -15.98 -5.40 34.10
CA GLY A 335 -17.30 -5.76 33.59
C GLY A 335 -17.43 -7.21 33.08
N GLU A 336 -16.42 -8.06 33.26
CA GLU A 336 -16.42 -9.45 32.80
C GLU A 336 -16.22 -10.45 33.94
N GLU A 337 -16.54 -11.72 33.66
CA GLU A 337 -16.24 -12.86 34.52
C GLU A 337 -14.75 -13.24 34.45
N GLU A 338 -14.29 -14.05 35.42
CA GLU A 338 -12.92 -14.58 35.41
C GLU A 338 -12.72 -15.59 34.28
N LEU A 339 -11.59 -15.47 33.61
CA LEU A 339 -11.11 -16.35 32.56
C LEU A 339 -9.90 -17.13 33.07
N ASP A 340 -9.70 -18.34 32.55
CA ASP A 340 -8.40 -19.00 32.69
C ASP A 340 -7.29 -18.15 32.07
N PHE A 341 -6.10 -18.23 32.63
CA PHE A 341 -4.90 -17.58 32.12
C PHE A 341 -3.83 -18.65 31.91
N LYS A 342 -3.23 -18.64 30.73
CA LYS A 342 -1.98 -19.34 30.47
C LYS A 342 -1.03 -18.36 29.78
N GLY A 343 0.21 -18.25 30.26
CA GLY A 343 1.25 -17.38 29.73
C GLY A 343 2.51 -18.18 29.39
N ILE A 344 3.18 -17.91 28.27
CA ILE A 344 4.49 -18.52 27.96
C ILE A 344 5.53 -17.44 27.62
N GLN A 345 6.67 -17.47 28.30
CA GLN A 345 7.82 -16.59 28.09
C GLN A 345 8.34 -16.65 26.64
N ALA A 346 8.21 -15.54 25.92
CA ALA A 346 8.87 -15.24 24.66
C ALA A 346 10.25 -14.67 24.98
N THR A 347 11.25 -15.54 25.08
CA THR A 347 12.65 -15.17 25.32
C THR A 347 13.30 -14.65 24.04
N THR A 348 13.87 -13.45 24.05
CA THR A 348 14.64 -12.88 22.92
C THR A 348 16.13 -13.25 22.93
N THR A 349 16.60 -14.14 23.81
CA THR A 349 17.99 -14.60 23.78
C THR A 349 18.11 -15.95 24.48
N LEU A 350 18.47 -17.02 23.77
CA LEU A 350 19.43 -18.08 24.16
C LEU A 350 19.42 -19.28 23.20
N VAL A 351 20.62 -19.87 23.08
CA VAL A 351 21.14 -20.81 22.08
C VAL A 351 20.68 -22.26 22.33
N GLY A 352 20.27 -22.98 21.27
CA GLY A 352 20.18 -24.45 21.23
C GLY A 352 18.76 -25.05 21.13
N ASN A 353 18.69 -26.31 20.67
CA ASN A 353 17.55 -27.14 20.22
C ASN A 353 16.19 -27.08 20.97
N GLN A 354 16.05 -26.33 22.07
CA GLN A 354 14.75 -26.03 22.70
C GLN A 354 13.97 -24.91 21.97
N GLN A 355 14.64 -24.14 21.10
CA GLN A 355 14.02 -23.11 20.26
C GLN A 355 12.93 -23.68 19.33
N GLN A 356 13.20 -24.84 18.71
CA GLN A 356 12.24 -25.50 17.83
C GLN A 356 10.97 -25.86 18.60
N THR A 357 11.03 -26.56 19.72
CA THR A 357 9.81 -27.08 20.38
C THR A 357 8.81 -26.02 20.87
N ILE A 358 9.26 -24.80 21.23
CA ILE A 358 8.38 -23.74 21.77
C ILE A 358 7.83 -22.84 20.66
N LEU A 359 8.63 -22.50 19.65
CA LEU A 359 8.13 -21.88 18.41
C LEU A 359 7.12 -22.81 17.73
N TYR A 360 7.37 -24.11 17.75
CA TYR A 360 6.46 -25.15 17.28
C TYR A 360 5.08 -25.13 17.91
N ASP A 361 4.99 -24.91 19.22
CA ASP A 361 3.70 -24.82 19.91
C ASP A 361 2.87 -23.60 19.45
N PHE A 362 3.53 -22.49 19.05
CA PHE A 362 2.89 -21.32 18.45
C PHE A 362 2.47 -21.56 16.99
N TYR A 363 3.15 -22.49 16.32
CA TYR A 363 2.91 -22.87 14.92
C TYR A 363 2.02 -24.09 14.77
N LYS A 364 1.41 -24.56 15.87
CA LYS A 364 0.38 -25.58 15.83
C LYS A 364 -0.73 -25.16 14.88
N TYR A 365 -1.01 -26.05 13.94
CA TYR A 365 -2.00 -25.81 12.90
C TYR A 365 -3.39 -25.48 13.49
N ASP A 366 -3.72 -25.96 14.70
CA ASP A 366 -4.98 -25.65 15.41
C ASP A 366 -5.23 -24.13 15.59
N LEU A 367 -4.18 -23.32 15.84
CA LEU A 367 -4.31 -21.86 15.97
C LEU A 367 -4.61 -21.19 14.61
N TRP A 368 -4.06 -21.77 13.54
CA TRP A 368 -4.32 -21.34 12.17
C TRP A 368 -5.73 -21.73 11.74
N GLU A 369 -6.22 -22.90 12.11
CA GLU A 369 -7.61 -23.32 11.87
C GLU A 369 -8.61 -22.30 12.42
N GLY A 370 -8.40 -21.78 13.64
CA GLY A 370 -9.27 -20.74 14.22
C GLY A 370 -9.22 -19.38 13.51
N ARG A 371 -8.10 -19.02 12.87
CA ARG A 371 -8.01 -17.82 12.02
C ARG A 371 -8.67 -18.07 10.68
N ILE A 372 -8.44 -19.26 10.12
CA ILE A 372 -8.99 -19.66 8.83
C ILE A 372 -10.53 -19.70 8.90
N ALA A 373 -11.06 -20.30 9.96
CA ALA A 373 -12.50 -20.36 10.22
C ALA A 373 -13.15 -18.97 10.29
N ARG A 374 -12.46 -17.96 10.86
CA ARG A 374 -12.98 -16.59 10.94
C ARG A 374 -13.08 -15.91 9.58
N ILE A 375 -12.06 -16.03 8.75
CA ILE A 375 -12.10 -15.47 7.38
C ILE A 375 -13.14 -16.22 6.54
N SER A 376 -13.25 -17.55 6.68
CA SER A 376 -14.32 -18.32 6.05
C SER A 376 -15.72 -17.86 6.48
N GLU A 377 -15.91 -17.48 7.74
CA GLU A 377 -17.20 -16.94 8.20
C GLU A 377 -17.47 -15.52 7.70
N ALA A 378 -16.43 -14.68 7.60
CA ALA A 378 -16.52 -13.36 6.98
C ALA A 378 -16.92 -13.47 5.50
N LEU A 379 -16.30 -14.38 4.75
CA LEU A 379 -16.66 -14.66 3.35
C LEU A 379 -18.14 -15.04 3.20
N LYS A 380 -18.68 -15.89 4.09
CA LYS A 380 -20.11 -16.23 4.09
C LYS A 380 -21.00 -15.01 4.38
N THR A 381 -20.57 -14.15 5.29
CA THR A 381 -21.30 -12.93 5.65
C THR A 381 -21.39 -11.99 4.45
N ALA A 382 -20.32 -11.79 3.69
CA ALA A 382 -20.33 -10.96 2.48
C ALA A 382 -21.31 -11.47 1.41
N VAL A 383 -21.49 -12.78 1.27
CA VAL A 383 -22.54 -13.33 0.36
C VAL A 383 -23.94 -12.99 0.85
N ALA A 384 -24.18 -13.07 2.16
CA ALA A 384 -25.47 -12.68 2.73
C ALA A 384 -25.73 -11.17 2.56
N GLU A 385 -24.70 -10.33 2.66
CA GLU A 385 -24.81 -8.91 2.37
C GLU A 385 -25.10 -8.65 0.88
N LEU A 386 -24.45 -9.39 -0.02
CA LEU A 386 -24.75 -9.29 -1.45
C LEU A 386 -26.17 -9.73 -1.78
N ASP A 387 -26.67 -10.78 -1.13
CA ASP A 387 -28.06 -11.25 -1.23
C ASP A 387 -29.03 -10.16 -0.75
N ASP A 388 -28.73 -9.49 0.36
CA ASP A 388 -29.52 -8.36 0.88
C ASP A 388 -29.51 -7.16 -0.07
N VAL A 389 -28.36 -6.82 -0.67
CA VAL A 389 -28.26 -5.74 -1.66
C VAL A 389 -29.08 -6.05 -2.90
N LEU A 390 -28.97 -7.27 -3.44
CA LEU A 390 -29.78 -7.73 -4.57
C LEU A 390 -31.28 -7.71 -4.25
N PHE A 391 -31.63 -8.15 -3.03
CA PHE A 391 -33.01 -8.16 -2.56
C PHE A 391 -33.55 -6.74 -2.42
N THR A 392 -32.73 -5.79 -1.96
CA THR A 392 -33.16 -4.41 -1.78
C THR A 392 -33.34 -3.68 -3.11
N ILE A 393 -32.51 -3.98 -4.11
CA ILE A 393 -32.62 -3.38 -5.45
C ILE A 393 -33.83 -3.91 -6.22
N ASN A 394 -34.17 -5.19 -6.05
CA ASN A 394 -35.01 -5.88 -7.02
C ASN A 394 -36.05 -6.85 -6.41
N GLY A 395 -36.02 -7.08 -5.09
CA GLY A 395 -36.84 -8.11 -4.43
C GLY A 395 -36.39 -9.55 -4.73
N PHE A 396 -35.24 -9.73 -5.40
CA PHE A 396 -34.63 -11.02 -5.70
C PHE A 396 -33.55 -11.36 -4.70
N THR A 397 -33.54 -12.61 -4.26
CA THR A 397 -32.37 -13.21 -3.64
C THR A 397 -31.55 -13.93 -4.71
N LEU A 398 -30.27 -14.19 -4.45
CA LEU A 398 -29.42 -15.11 -5.21
C LEU A 398 -30.11 -16.46 -5.41
N VAL A 399 -30.90 -16.92 -4.41
CA VAL A 399 -31.71 -18.16 -4.52
C VAL A 399 -32.88 -18.01 -5.49
N LYS A 400 -33.64 -16.92 -5.46
CA LYS A 400 -34.72 -16.70 -6.44
C LYS A 400 -34.16 -16.51 -7.85
N LEU A 401 -33.00 -15.86 -7.96
CA LEU A 401 -32.26 -15.78 -9.19
C LEU A 401 -31.95 -17.21 -9.65
N ALA A 402 -31.33 -18.04 -8.78
CA ALA A 402 -31.07 -19.48 -8.98
C ALA A 402 -32.31 -20.24 -9.51
N GLU A 403 -33.46 -20.07 -8.86
CA GLU A 403 -34.72 -20.77 -9.19
C GLU A 403 -35.34 -20.33 -10.53
N LEU A 404 -35.26 -19.04 -10.88
CA LEU A 404 -35.75 -18.56 -12.18
C LEU A 404 -35.00 -19.21 -13.35
N ILE A 405 -33.74 -19.58 -13.12
CA ILE A 405 -32.86 -20.19 -14.11
C ILE A 405 -33.21 -21.66 -14.32
N ASP A 406 -33.55 -22.35 -13.23
CA ASP A 406 -34.02 -23.73 -13.29
C ASP A 406 -35.33 -23.83 -14.08
N ASN A 407 -36.24 -22.89 -13.85
CA ASN A 407 -37.49 -22.79 -14.60
C ASN A 407 -37.25 -22.41 -16.07
N ALA A 408 -36.14 -21.76 -16.38
CA ALA A 408 -35.71 -21.42 -17.73
C ALA A 408 -35.08 -22.60 -18.51
N GLY A 409 -34.94 -23.79 -17.90
CA GLY A 409 -34.49 -25.01 -18.56
C GLY A 409 -33.00 -25.35 -18.37
N GLY A 410 -32.31 -24.70 -17.43
CA GLY A 410 -30.97 -25.11 -16.99
C GLY A 410 -31.04 -26.17 -15.90
N ASP A 411 -30.25 -27.24 -15.98
CA ASP A 411 -30.25 -28.36 -15.02
C ASP A 411 -29.39 -28.01 -13.77
N SER A 412 -29.65 -26.87 -13.11
CA SER A 412 -28.67 -26.16 -12.25
C SER A 412 -29.01 -26.04 -10.75
N SER A 413 -30.26 -26.30 -10.33
CA SER A 413 -30.77 -26.11 -8.95
C SER A 413 -29.95 -26.81 -7.88
N ALA A 414 -29.42 -27.99 -8.20
CA ALA A 414 -28.78 -28.86 -7.22
C ALA A 414 -27.51 -28.24 -6.61
N TYR A 415 -26.82 -27.34 -7.32
CA TYR A 415 -25.50 -26.83 -6.92
C TYR A 415 -25.53 -25.58 -6.04
N LEU A 416 -26.41 -24.61 -6.31
CA LEU A 416 -26.55 -23.42 -5.46
C LEU A 416 -27.27 -23.77 -4.16
N ILE A 417 -28.28 -24.65 -4.20
CA ILE A 417 -28.95 -25.15 -2.98
C ILE A 417 -27.98 -25.97 -2.11
N GLN A 418 -27.01 -26.70 -2.71
CA GLN A 418 -25.95 -27.39 -1.96
C GLN A 418 -24.87 -26.45 -1.38
N ALA A 419 -24.67 -25.25 -1.92
CA ALA A 419 -23.74 -24.26 -1.35
C ALA A 419 -24.30 -23.60 -0.08
N TYR A 420 -25.64 -23.54 0.06
CA TYR A 420 -26.34 -23.02 1.23
C TYR A 420 -26.77 -24.09 2.25
N ALA A 421 -26.68 -25.38 1.90
CA ALA A 421 -26.89 -26.48 2.84
C ALA A 421 -25.59 -26.75 3.64
N PRO A 422 -25.66 -27.04 4.96
CA PRO A 422 -24.48 -27.47 5.71
C PRO A 422 -23.89 -28.72 5.06
N GLN A 423 -22.64 -28.64 4.55
CA GLN A 423 -22.03 -29.74 3.80
C GLN A 423 -21.37 -30.76 4.74
N ASP A 424 -21.82 -32.02 4.65
CA ASP A 424 -21.02 -33.20 4.97
C ASP A 424 -20.08 -33.52 3.79
N ALA A 425 -18.82 -33.79 4.11
CA ALA A 425 -17.72 -33.97 3.15
C ALA A 425 -17.77 -35.33 2.45
N ALA A 426 -18.06 -35.37 1.14
CA ALA A 426 -17.54 -36.36 0.18
C ALA A 426 -18.22 -36.24 -1.21
N SER A 427 -17.71 -35.39 -2.10
CA SER A 427 -17.76 -35.69 -3.55
C SER A 427 -16.70 -34.89 -4.31
N GLU A 428 -15.64 -35.60 -4.71
CA GLU A 428 -14.58 -35.13 -5.60
C GLU A 428 -15.02 -35.37 -7.06
N GLN A 429 -15.53 -34.33 -7.70
CA GLN A 429 -15.48 -34.05 -9.14
C GLN A 429 -16.39 -32.83 -9.37
N ARG A 430 -15.79 -31.64 -9.43
CA ARG A 430 -16.48 -30.38 -9.74
C ARG A 430 -16.05 -29.93 -11.14
N GLU A 431 -16.97 -29.99 -12.10
CA GLU A 431 -16.73 -29.51 -13.46
C GLU A 431 -16.77 -27.97 -13.57
N PRO A 432 -16.15 -27.37 -14.61
CA PRO A 432 -16.03 -25.91 -14.81
C PRO A 432 -17.34 -25.17 -15.17
N THR A 433 -18.50 -25.77 -14.92
CA THR A 433 -19.79 -25.41 -15.52
C THR A 433 -20.57 -24.29 -14.82
N LYS A 434 -20.10 -23.74 -13.70
CA LYS A 434 -20.83 -22.69 -12.96
C LYS A 434 -20.99 -21.36 -13.73
N PHE A 435 -20.01 -21.02 -14.58
CA PHE A 435 -19.89 -19.70 -15.19
C PHE A 435 -20.63 -19.54 -16.54
N SER A 436 -20.53 -20.54 -17.40
CA SER A 436 -21.30 -20.58 -18.66
C SER A 436 -22.81 -20.52 -18.42
N HIS A 437 -23.27 -21.01 -17.27
CA HIS A 437 -24.66 -20.90 -16.86
C HIS A 437 -24.99 -19.46 -16.44
N LEU A 438 -24.23 -18.81 -15.53
CA LEU A 438 -24.44 -17.39 -15.12
C LEU A 438 -24.61 -16.43 -16.31
N ASN A 439 -23.84 -16.66 -17.36
CA ASN A 439 -23.86 -15.91 -18.60
C ASN A 439 -25.15 -16.10 -19.41
N ALA A 440 -25.64 -17.34 -19.54
CA ALA A 440 -26.93 -17.64 -20.16
C ALA A 440 -28.12 -17.10 -19.33
N MET A 441 -27.95 -17.01 -18.01
CA MET A 441 -28.95 -16.48 -17.07
C MET A 441 -29.18 -14.98 -17.24
N LEU A 442 -28.09 -14.21 -17.34
CA LEU A 442 -28.11 -12.77 -17.58
C LEU A 442 -28.74 -12.44 -18.93
N ALA A 443 -28.34 -13.15 -19.99
CA ALA A 443 -28.89 -12.94 -21.33
C ALA A 443 -30.42 -13.12 -21.34
N LYS A 444 -30.94 -14.14 -20.67
CA LYS A 444 -32.38 -14.41 -20.61
C LYS A 444 -33.17 -13.44 -19.73
N LEU A 445 -32.58 -12.97 -18.63
CA LEU A 445 -33.20 -11.98 -17.73
C LEU A 445 -33.27 -10.58 -18.39
N LEU A 446 -32.34 -10.30 -19.32
CA LEU A 446 -32.23 -9.04 -20.05
C LEU A 446 -33.02 -9.04 -21.37
N GLU A 447 -33.28 -10.21 -21.97
CA GLU A 447 -34.18 -10.38 -23.12
C GLU A 447 -35.66 -10.18 -22.76
N ASP A 448 -36.05 -10.45 -21.51
CA ASP A 448 -37.46 -10.49 -21.05
C ASP A 448 -37.83 -9.27 -20.17
N ASP A 449 -37.35 -8.08 -20.56
CA ASP A 449 -37.54 -6.79 -19.87
C ASP A 449 -39.03 -6.42 -19.66
N SER A 450 -39.96 -7.12 -20.33
CA SER A 450 -41.41 -6.95 -20.22
C SER A 450 -42.08 -7.70 -19.05
N GLU A 451 -41.43 -8.70 -18.44
CA GLU A 451 -42.03 -9.51 -17.35
C GLU A 451 -41.46 -9.21 -15.96
N LEU A 452 -40.44 -8.36 -15.84
CA LEU A 452 -39.95 -7.94 -14.53
C LEU A 452 -41.08 -7.18 -13.79
N PRO A 453 -41.49 -7.62 -12.58
CA PRO A 453 -42.49 -6.93 -11.80
C PRO A 453 -41.88 -5.65 -11.24
N VAL A 454 -41.78 -4.62 -12.09
CA VAL A 454 -41.47 -3.26 -11.66
C VAL A 454 -42.67 -2.82 -10.84
N GLY A 455 -42.62 -3.07 -9.53
CA GLY A 455 -43.64 -2.55 -8.62
C GLY A 455 -43.75 -1.05 -8.85
N GLU A 456 -44.97 -0.51 -8.88
CA GLU A 456 -45.27 0.91 -9.17
C GLU A 456 -44.54 1.92 -8.25
N ASN A 457 -43.77 1.44 -7.25
CA ASN A 457 -43.02 2.21 -6.26
C ASN A 457 -41.50 1.91 -6.22
N LEU A 458 -40.92 1.12 -7.14
CA LEU A 458 -39.46 1.04 -7.21
C LEU A 458 -38.94 2.40 -7.73
N PRO A 459 -38.16 3.18 -6.95
CA PRO A 459 -37.54 4.38 -7.48
C PRO A 459 -36.74 3.98 -8.72
N ALA A 460 -36.97 4.68 -9.83
CA ALA A 460 -36.41 4.40 -11.15
C ALA A 460 -34.92 4.00 -11.05
N ALA A 461 -34.64 2.70 -10.99
CA ALA A 461 -33.29 2.20 -10.80
C ALA A 461 -32.50 2.53 -12.06
N ILE A 462 -31.50 3.38 -11.87
CA ILE A 462 -30.60 3.91 -12.89
C ILE A 462 -29.89 2.75 -13.61
N ASP A 463 -30.28 2.44 -14.85
CA ASP A 463 -29.77 1.30 -15.63
C ASP A 463 -29.65 0.00 -14.82
N PHE A 464 -30.80 -0.43 -14.31
CA PHE A 464 -30.98 -1.63 -13.50
C PHE A 464 -30.24 -2.87 -14.02
N GLY A 465 -30.28 -3.15 -15.33
CA GLY A 465 -29.62 -4.33 -15.90
C GLY A 465 -28.10 -4.29 -15.70
N TYR A 466 -27.51 -3.10 -15.82
CA TYR A 466 -26.10 -2.89 -15.55
C TYR A 466 -25.75 -3.03 -14.06
N GLN A 467 -26.60 -2.52 -13.15
CA GLN A 467 -26.41 -2.68 -11.71
C GLN A 467 -26.42 -4.14 -11.27
N VAL A 468 -27.43 -4.90 -11.72
CA VAL A 468 -27.52 -6.34 -11.45
C VAL A 468 -26.30 -7.05 -12.01
N LYS A 469 -25.84 -6.68 -13.21
CA LYS A 469 -24.61 -7.23 -13.78
C LYS A 469 -23.40 -6.96 -12.88
N GLN A 470 -23.20 -5.73 -12.42
CA GLN A 470 -22.04 -5.41 -11.58
C GLN A 470 -22.06 -6.14 -10.23
N LEU A 471 -23.24 -6.36 -9.63
CA LEU A 471 -23.36 -7.19 -8.43
C LEU A 471 -23.02 -8.66 -8.71
N LEU A 472 -23.35 -9.18 -9.91
CA LEU A 472 -22.96 -10.52 -10.33
C LEU A 472 -21.45 -10.63 -10.66
N ASN A 473 -20.84 -9.56 -11.17
CA ASN A 473 -19.38 -9.46 -11.31
C ASN A 473 -18.71 -9.50 -9.94
N ILE A 474 -19.22 -8.76 -8.96
CA ILE A 474 -18.74 -8.80 -7.57
C ILE A 474 -18.93 -10.19 -6.95
N TYR A 475 -20.07 -10.85 -7.20
CA TYR A 475 -20.29 -12.24 -6.78
C TYR A 475 -19.25 -13.20 -7.39
N THR A 476 -18.95 -13.02 -8.67
CA THR A 476 -17.96 -13.82 -9.41
C THR A 476 -16.56 -13.63 -8.82
N LEU A 477 -16.21 -12.37 -8.57
CA LEU A 477 -14.98 -12.01 -7.89
C LEU A 477 -14.90 -12.67 -6.51
N TRP A 478 -15.97 -12.57 -5.72
CA TRP A 478 -16.07 -13.23 -4.42
C TRP A 478 -15.89 -14.76 -4.52
N CYS A 479 -16.49 -15.41 -5.53
CA CYS A 479 -16.29 -16.85 -5.75
C CYS A 479 -14.83 -17.19 -6.03
N SER A 480 -14.15 -16.36 -6.83
CA SER A 480 -12.72 -16.51 -7.12
C SER A 480 -11.88 -16.34 -5.85
N MET A 481 -12.24 -15.39 -4.99
CA MET A 481 -11.62 -15.19 -3.67
C MET A 481 -11.85 -16.37 -2.73
N ASP A 482 -13.06 -16.92 -2.68
CA ASP A 482 -13.40 -18.05 -1.82
C ASP A 482 -12.69 -19.35 -2.28
N ASP A 483 -12.62 -19.59 -3.59
CA ASP A 483 -11.86 -20.71 -4.15
C ASP A 483 -10.35 -20.55 -3.88
N PHE A 484 -9.81 -19.35 -4.09
CA PHE A 484 -8.42 -19.05 -3.73
C PHE A 484 -8.18 -19.21 -2.22
N TRP A 485 -9.09 -18.73 -1.38
CA TRP A 485 -9.00 -18.84 0.06
C TRP A 485 -8.99 -20.29 0.54
N LYS A 486 -9.85 -21.15 -0.03
CA LYS A 486 -9.84 -22.59 0.23
C LYS A 486 -8.53 -23.23 -0.16
N LEU A 487 -7.97 -22.85 -1.31
CA LEU A 487 -6.66 -23.33 -1.73
C LEU A 487 -5.57 -22.85 -0.77
N LEU A 488 -5.47 -21.54 -0.53
CA LEU A 488 -4.49 -20.93 0.37
C LEU A 488 -4.55 -21.55 1.76
N SER A 489 -5.75 -21.69 2.33
CA SER A 489 -5.94 -22.27 3.66
C SER A 489 -5.56 -23.75 3.70
N THR A 490 -5.98 -24.56 2.72
CA THR A 490 -5.66 -25.99 2.65
C THR A 490 -4.16 -26.20 2.45
N THR A 491 -3.56 -25.54 1.46
CA THR A 491 -2.12 -25.63 1.18
C THR A 491 -1.29 -25.10 2.35
N SER A 492 -1.72 -24.01 3.01
CA SER A 492 -1.04 -23.50 4.20
C SER A 492 -1.11 -24.51 5.35
N ILE A 493 -2.29 -25.09 5.63
CA ILE A 493 -2.43 -26.12 6.68
C ILE A 493 -1.56 -27.34 6.36
N GLU A 494 -1.55 -27.83 5.12
CA GLU A 494 -0.74 -28.97 4.72
C GLU A 494 0.76 -28.68 4.79
N ALA A 495 1.19 -27.52 4.31
CA ALA A 495 2.58 -27.07 4.42
C ALA A 495 2.99 -26.97 5.89
N MET A 496 2.14 -26.36 6.74
CA MET A 496 2.36 -26.27 8.18
C MET A 496 2.44 -27.66 8.83
N LYS A 497 1.56 -28.61 8.47
CA LYS A 497 1.61 -30.00 8.96
C LYS A 497 2.89 -30.73 8.54
N LYS A 498 3.33 -30.56 7.28
CA LYS A 498 4.58 -31.16 6.78
C LYS A 498 5.78 -30.58 7.50
N LEU A 499 5.85 -29.26 7.62
CA LEU A 499 6.90 -28.55 8.35
C LEU A 499 6.90 -28.91 9.84
N ASP A 500 5.72 -29.05 10.45
CA ASP A 500 5.55 -29.50 11.83
C ASP A 500 6.12 -30.93 12.04
N ALA A 501 5.86 -31.83 11.09
CA ALA A 501 6.39 -33.20 11.15
C ALA A 501 7.94 -33.26 11.11
N VAL A 502 8.59 -32.31 10.45
CA VAL A 502 10.06 -32.30 10.23
C VAL A 502 10.83 -31.31 11.11
N GLN A 503 10.15 -30.63 12.03
CA GLN A 503 10.77 -29.66 12.94
C GLN A 503 11.43 -28.41 12.27
N ILE A 504 11.00 -28.02 11.05
CA ILE A 504 11.37 -26.78 10.35
C ILE A 504 10.36 -25.62 10.56
N VAL A 505 10.86 -24.43 10.91
CA VAL A 505 10.05 -23.21 11.05
C VAL A 505 9.59 -22.70 9.66
N PRO A 506 8.27 -22.51 9.41
CA PRO A 506 7.76 -21.98 8.15
C PRO A 506 8.13 -20.49 7.91
N PRO A 507 8.15 -20.01 6.66
CA PRO A 507 8.33 -18.59 6.34
C PRO A 507 7.05 -17.77 6.66
N ILE A 508 6.71 -17.67 7.95
CA ILE A 508 5.42 -17.17 8.44
C ILE A 508 5.18 -15.70 8.14
N HIS A 509 6.23 -14.90 8.01
CA HIS A 509 6.07 -13.51 7.58
C HIS A 509 5.39 -13.44 6.21
N ARG A 510 5.79 -14.28 5.24
CA ARG A 510 5.16 -14.34 3.92
C ARG A 510 3.73 -14.88 3.98
N ILE A 511 3.47 -15.94 4.77
CA ILE A 511 2.08 -16.45 4.96
C ILE A 511 1.20 -15.35 5.56
N ARG A 512 1.72 -14.64 6.56
CA ARG A 512 1.00 -13.54 7.19
C ARG A 512 0.76 -12.39 6.23
N GLU A 513 1.74 -12.01 5.42
CA GLU A 513 1.59 -10.99 4.37
C GLU A 513 0.50 -11.38 3.38
N CYS A 514 0.46 -12.64 2.92
CA CYS A 514 -0.62 -13.12 2.05
C CYS A 514 -2.00 -13.06 2.70
N PHE A 515 -2.11 -13.48 3.96
CA PHE A 515 -3.39 -13.41 4.68
C PHE A 515 -3.81 -11.96 4.92
N GLN A 516 -2.86 -11.08 5.23
CA GLN A 516 -3.12 -9.64 5.40
C GLN A 516 -3.57 -9.02 4.08
N GLN A 517 -2.89 -9.32 2.99
CA GLN A 517 -3.25 -8.82 1.67
C GLN A 517 -4.62 -9.32 1.23
N PHE A 518 -4.90 -10.62 1.38
CA PHE A 518 -6.22 -11.20 1.12
C PHE A 518 -7.32 -10.53 1.96
N THR A 519 -7.04 -10.25 3.24
CA THR A 519 -8.01 -9.59 4.14
C THR A 519 -8.28 -8.16 3.67
N ILE A 520 -7.25 -7.41 3.27
CA ILE A 520 -7.39 -6.06 2.71
C ILE A 520 -8.24 -6.09 1.44
N ASP A 521 -7.95 -7.01 0.53
CA ASP A 521 -8.71 -7.13 -0.72
C ASP A 521 -10.17 -7.55 -0.45
N PHE A 522 -10.40 -8.39 0.56
CA PHE A 522 -11.73 -8.81 0.99
C PHE A 522 -12.53 -7.65 1.60
N GLU A 523 -11.92 -6.84 2.47
CA GLU A 523 -12.54 -5.64 3.05
C GLU A 523 -12.93 -4.63 1.96
N ILE A 524 -12.13 -4.52 0.90
CA ILE A 524 -12.45 -3.68 -0.27
C ILE A 524 -13.68 -4.23 -1.00
N VAL A 525 -13.75 -5.54 -1.25
CA VAL A 525 -14.90 -6.16 -1.92
C VAL A 525 -16.17 -6.02 -1.07
N GLU A 526 -16.08 -6.22 0.25
CA GLU A 526 -17.19 -5.97 1.17
C GLU A 526 -17.64 -4.51 1.11
N SER A 527 -16.70 -3.56 1.11
CA SER A 527 -17.00 -2.14 0.95
C SER A 527 -17.70 -1.85 -0.39
N ALA A 528 -17.25 -2.46 -1.48
CA ALA A 528 -17.86 -2.31 -2.81
C ALA A 528 -19.31 -2.84 -2.85
N ILE A 529 -19.61 -3.90 -2.09
CA ILE A 529 -20.97 -4.45 -1.91
C ILE A 529 -21.82 -3.46 -1.11
N GLN A 530 -21.35 -3.05 0.07
CA GLN A 530 -22.10 -2.20 1.00
C GLN A 530 -22.43 -0.82 0.39
N GLN A 531 -21.50 -0.23 -0.37
CA GLN A 531 -21.70 1.07 -1.01
C GLN A 531 -22.74 1.04 -2.14
N ARG A 532 -23.09 -0.15 -2.65
CA ARG A 532 -24.15 -0.37 -3.64
C ARG A 532 -25.52 -0.67 -3.01
N ARG A 533 -25.63 -0.68 -1.68
CA ARG A 533 -26.90 -0.92 -0.98
C ARG A 533 -27.85 0.25 -1.13
N TRP A 534 -29.06 0.03 -1.63
CA TRP A 534 -30.08 1.07 -1.72
C TRP A 534 -30.88 1.17 -0.41
N VAL A 535 -31.35 2.37 -0.04
CA VAL A 535 -32.19 2.54 1.17
C VAL A 535 -33.65 2.70 0.74
N THR A 536 -34.49 1.72 1.07
CA THR A 536 -35.94 1.76 0.84
C THR A 536 -36.64 2.50 1.98
N SER A 537 -36.47 3.82 2.08
CA SER A 537 -37.28 4.64 3.00
C SER A 537 -38.25 5.50 2.20
N GLU A 538 -39.51 5.61 2.65
CA GLU A 538 -40.58 6.38 1.97
C GLU A 538 -40.27 7.90 1.82
N GLU A 539 -39.22 8.42 2.47
CA GLU A 539 -38.90 9.86 2.51
C GLU A 539 -37.57 10.27 1.83
N VAL A 540 -36.71 9.33 1.40
CA VAL A 540 -35.40 9.67 0.79
C VAL A 540 -35.19 8.90 -0.52
N SER A 541 -35.09 9.65 -1.62
CA SER A 541 -34.76 9.15 -2.95
C SER A 541 -33.26 8.81 -3.07
N GLY A 542 -32.95 7.52 -3.26
CA GLY A 542 -31.66 7.02 -3.77
C GLY A 542 -30.50 6.97 -2.77
N ASN A 543 -29.64 5.95 -2.88
CA ASN A 543 -28.30 6.00 -2.28
C ASN A 543 -27.36 6.68 -3.29
N LEU A 544 -26.92 7.91 -2.98
CA LEU A 544 -26.01 8.70 -3.82
C LEU A 544 -24.73 7.93 -4.19
N GLN A 545 -24.22 7.11 -3.27
CA GLN A 545 -23.03 6.29 -3.52
C GLN A 545 -23.32 5.23 -4.57
N ALA A 546 -24.44 4.50 -4.44
CA ALA A 546 -24.82 3.48 -5.41
C ALA A 546 -25.02 4.08 -6.81
N GLU A 547 -25.69 5.23 -6.92
CA GLU A 547 -25.87 5.93 -8.21
C GLU A 547 -24.54 6.37 -8.84
N SER A 548 -23.65 6.93 -8.03
CA SER A 548 -22.32 7.34 -8.47
C SER A 548 -21.52 6.16 -8.98
N LEU A 549 -21.57 5.02 -8.27
CA LEU A 549 -20.86 3.80 -8.65
C LEU A 549 -21.32 3.24 -9.98
N VAL A 550 -22.61 3.37 -10.34
CA VAL A 550 -23.08 2.99 -11.69
C VAL A 550 -22.41 3.82 -12.77
N VAL A 551 -22.33 5.13 -12.56
CA VAL A 551 -21.69 6.03 -13.53
C VAL A 551 -20.20 5.71 -13.63
N THR A 552 -19.51 5.60 -12.50
CA THR A 552 -18.06 5.37 -12.49
C THR A 552 -17.67 3.99 -13.01
N ASP A 553 -18.47 2.95 -12.74
CA ASP A 553 -18.30 1.62 -13.33
C ASP A 553 -18.38 1.69 -14.87
N LYS A 554 -19.38 2.40 -15.41
CA LYS A 554 -19.51 2.60 -16.86
C LYS A 554 -18.32 3.36 -17.43
N LEU A 555 -17.88 4.43 -16.76
CA LEU A 555 -16.72 5.22 -17.21
C LEU A 555 -15.44 4.38 -17.19
N ALA A 556 -15.22 3.55 -16.17
CA ALA A 556 -14.07 2.65 -16.09
C ALA A 556 -14.09 1.60 -17.21
N ALA A 557 -15.25 0.98 -17.46
CA ALA A 557 -15.41 0.02 -18.55
C ALA A 557 -15.18 0.66 -19.93
N MET A 558 -15.75 1.85 -20.16
CA MET A 558 -15.51 2.64 -21.37
C MET A 558 -14.04 3.04 -21.51
N SER A 559 -13.34 3.24 -20.38
CA SER A 559 -11.93 3.64 -20.40
C SER A 559 -11.01 2.49 -20.81
N LEU A 560 -11.37 1.25 -20.46
CA LEU A 560 -10.60 0.05 -20.75
C LEU A 560 -10.87 -0.49 -22.17
N ALA A 561 -12.13 -0.40 -22.62
CA ALA A 561 -12.62 -1.04 -23.84
C ALA A 561 -11.76 -0.85 -25.11
N PRO A 562 -11.23 0.35 -25.43
CA PRO A 562 -10.49 0.56 -26.68
C PRO A 562 -9.21 -0.29 -26.79
N PHE A 563 -8.62 -0.67 -25.66
CA PHE A 563 -7.32 -1.33 -25.59
C PHE A 563 -7.36 -2.68 -24.86
N GLN A 564 -8.55 -3.15 -24.46
CA GLN A 564 -8.70 -4.38 -23.69
C GLN A 564 -8.13 -5.61 -24.39
N HIS A 565 -8.10 -5.62 -25.72
CA HIS A 565 -7.50 -6.69 -26.52
C HIS A 565 -6.00 -6.90 -26.24
N LEU A 566 -5.31 -5.87 -25.73
CA LEU A 566 -3.90 -5.96 -25.35
C LEU A 566 -3.67 -6.70 -24.03
N LEU A 567 -4.72 -6.99 -23.26
CA LEU A 567 -4.61 -7.62 -21.95
C LEU A 567 -4.75 -9.15 -22.00
N SER A 568 -5.09 -9.69 -23.18
CA SER A 568 -5.23 -11.14 -23.38
C SER A 568 -3.94 -11.75 -23.91
N ASP A 569 -3.56 -12.92 -23.37
CA ASP A 569 -2.48 -13.75 -23.93
C ASP A 569 -2.82 -14.33 -25.31
N ASP A 570 -4.11 -14.52 -25.56
CA ASP A 570 -4.62 -15.01 -26.83
C ASP A 570 -5.41 -13.89 -27.53
N PRO A 571 -4.83 -13.21 -28.53
CA PRO A 571 -5.51 -12.16 -29.28
C PRO A 571 -6.72 -12.68 -30.09
N ASN A 572 -6.86 -14.01 -30.27
CA ASN A 572 -8.03 -14.61 -30.92
C ASN A 572 -9.12 -15.05 -29.92
N SER A 573 -8.84 -14.98 -28.62
CA SER A 573 -9.81 -15.33 -27.59
C SER A 573 -10.84 -14.22 -27.46
N LYS A 574 -12.01 -14.42 -28.09
CA LYS A 574 -13.16 -13.52 -27.98
C LYS A 574 -13.77 -13.44 -26.58
N SER A 575 -13.29 -14.25 -25.63
CA SER A 575 -13.94 -14.45 -24.33
C SER A 575 -13.20 -13.86 -23.13
N PHE A 576 -12.03 -13.23 -23.33
CA PHE A 576 -11.30 -12.61 -22.21
C PHE A 576 -11.62 -11.11 -22.12
N GLU A 577 -12.54 -10.76 -21.22
CA GLU A 577 -12.91 -9.38 -20.89
C GLU A 577 -12.54 -9.08 -19.44
N ILE A 578 -11.65 -8.09 -19.24
CA ILE A 578 -11.35 -7.56 -17.92
C ILE A 578 -12.46 -6.60 -17.52
N VAL A 579 -13.01 -6.78 -16.33
CA VAL A 579 -14.14 -6.02 -15.80
C VAL A 579 -13.66 -5.13 -14.66
N PRO A 580 -13.72 -3.80 -14.81
CA PRO A 580 -13.47 -2.89 -13.71
C PRO A 580 -14.64 -2.85 -12.74
N ILE A 581 -14.33 -2.88 -11.45
CA ILE A 581 -15.26 -2.67 -10.33
C ILE A 581 -14.81 -1.44 -9.58
N THR A 582 -15.61 -0.38 -9.60
CA THR A 582 -15.32 0.85 -8.85
C THR A 582 -15.83 0.75 -7.42
N TYR A 583 -15.18 1.46 -6.50
CA TYR A 583 -15.61 1.59 -5.12
C TYR A 583 -15.06 2.89 -4.52
N PHE A 584 -15.72 3.41 -3.47
CA PHE A 584 -15.22 4.56 -2.73
C PHE A 584 -14.17 4.16 -1.71
N SER A 585 -13.12 4.96 -1.68
CA SER A 585 -11.86 4.80 -0.98
C SER A 585 -11.37 6.17 -0.50
N LYS A 586 -10.32 6.20 0.32
CA LYS A 586 -9.69 7.43 0.79
C LYS A 586 -8.92 8.16 -0.33
N THR A 587 -8.37 7.42 -1.29
CA THR A 587 -7.57 7.94 -2.40
C THR A 587 -7.99 7.27 -3.70
N ILE A 588 -7.72 7.94 -4.82
CA ILE A 588 -7.86 7.31 -6.12
C ILE A 588 -6.70 6.32 -6.28
N HIS A 589 -6.98 5.10 -6.76
CA HIS A 589 -5.97 4.09 -7.08
C HIS A 589 -6.59 2.96 -7.90
N ILE A 590 -5.75 2.16 -8.56
CA ILE A 590 -6.12 0.92 -9.20
C ILE A 590 -5.45 -0.27 -8.51
N ARG A 591 -6.13 -1.42 -8.49
CA ARG A 591 -5.62 -2.65 -7.88
C ARG A 591 -5.96 -3.85 -8.74
N GLN A 592 -4.93 -4.59 -9.13
CA GLN A 592 -5.07 -5.94 -9.68
C GLN A 592 -5.13 -6.94 -8.52
N LEU A 593 -5.89 -8.02 -8.71
CA LEU A 593 -6.06 -9.06 -7.71
C LEU A 593 -5.28 -10.31 -8.12
N PRO A 594 -4.44 -10.90 -7.24
CA PRO A 594 -3.56 -12.01 -7.60
C PRO A 594 -4.29 -13.35 -7.81
N TYR A 595 -5.59 -13.39 -7.52
CA TYR A 595 -6.43 -14.58 -7.63
C TYR A 595 -7.42 -14.52 -8.79
N THR A 596 -7.39 -13.46 -9.61
CA THR A 596 -8.18 -13.38 -10.84
C THR A 596 -7.62 -12.35 -11.81
N ASP A 597 -7.49 -12.75 -13.07
CA ASP A 597 -7.09 -11.84 -14.15
C ASP A 597 -8.30 -11.15 -14.80
N GLN A 598 -9.51 -11.41 -14.31
CA GLN A 598 -10.76 -10.91 -14.89
C GLN A 598 -11.23 -9.59 -14.28
N PHE A 599 -10.76 -9.23 -13.09
CA PHE A 599 -11.26 -8.07 -12.37
C PHE A 599 -10.12 -7.15 -11.96
N ILE A 600 -10.37 -5.86 -12.12
CA ILE A 600 -9.56 -4.80 -11.53
C ILE A 600 -10.46 -3.97 -10.61
N LEU A 601 -9.92 -3.55 -9.47
CA LEU A 601 -10.60 -2.68 -8.53
C LEU A 601 -10.12 -1.25 -8.74
N VAL A 602 -11.05 -0.32 -8.88
CA VAL A 602 -10.75 1.11 -9.05
C VAL A 602 -11.30 1.86 -7.84
N GLY A 603 -10.41 2.28 -6.95
CA GLY A 603 -10.74 3.08 -5.77
C GLY A 603 -10.93 4.54 -6.16
N LEU A 604 -11.98 5.16 -5.65
CA LEU A 604 -12.37 6.55 -5.93
C LEU A 604 -12.50 7.32 -4.63
N THR A 605 -12.10 8.58 -4.57
CA THR A 605 -12.26 9.39 -3.34
C THR A 605 -13.74 9.54 -2.97
N TYR A 606 -14.06 9.59 -1.68
CA TYR A 606 -15.44 9.88 -1.23
C TYR A 606 -15.96 11.25 -1.70
N ASP A 607 -15.06 12.17 -2.04
CA ASP A 607 -15.42 13.47 -2.60
C ASP A 607 -16.11 13.34 -3.97
N LEU A 608 -15.95 12.20 -4.68
CA LEU A 608 -16.58 11.86 -5.96
C LEU A 608 -18.06 11.45 -5.89
N THR A 609 -18.71 11.47 -4.71
CA THR A 609 -20.14 11.19 -4.63
C THR A 609 -20.96 12.26 -5.37
N LEU A 610 -21.66 11.85 -6.43
CA LEU A 610 -22.44 12.74 -7.28
C LEU A 610 -23.64 13.32 -6.50
N PRO A 611 -23.87 14.65 -6.53
CA PRO A 611 -25.03 15.27 -5.93
C PRO A 611 -26.27 14.96 -6.77
N VAL A 612 -27.23 14.23 -6.21
CA VAL A 612 -28.50 13.92 -6.91
C VAL A 612 -29.59 14.89 -6.45
N GLY A 613 -30.02 15.77 -7.36
CA GLY A 613 -31.16 16.67 -7.17
C GLY A 613 -31.21 17.79 -8.21
N ASP A 614 -32.41 18.30 -8.52
CA ASP A 614 -32.66 19.50 -9.37
C ASP A 614 -32.18 20.80 -8.70
N THR A 615 -31.08 20.77 -7.97
CA THR A 615 -30.48 21.99 -7.46
C THR A 615 -29.63 22.58 -8.56
N GLU A 616 -30.17 23.57 -9.26
CA GLU A 616 -29.50 24.46 -10.24
C GLU A 616 -28.22 25.16 -9.71
N GLN A 617 -27.67 24.75 -8.56
CA GLN A 617 -26.71 25.55 -7.78
C GLN A 617 -25.39 24.88 -7.41
N ARG A 618 -25.09 23.65 -7.85
CA ARG A 618 -23.72 23.12 -7.74
C ARG A 618 -23.34 22.29 -8.96
N PRO A 619 -22.65 22.87 -9.96
CA PRO A 619 -21.93 22.07 -10.94
C PRO A 619 -20.82 21.34 -10.18
N PHE A 620 -21.00 20.04 -9.98
CA PHE A 620 -19.93 19.18 -9.49
C PHE A 620 -18.77 19.26 -10.47
N PRO A 621 -17.50 19.35 -10.04
CA PRO A 621 -16.43 19.52 -10.99
C PRO A 621 -16.25 18.24 -11.81
N PRO A 622 -16.49 18.29 -13.14
CA PRO A 622 -16.41 17.13 -14.02
C PRO A 622 -15.06 16.43 -14.07
N PHE A 623 -14.04 17.04 -13.47
CA PHE A 623 -12.66 16.69 -13.65
C PHE A 623 -12.17 15.52 -12.81
N GLU A 624 -12.74 15.28 -11.63
CA GLU A 624 -12.28 14.18 -10.76
C GLU A 624 -12.67 12.82 -11.36
N LEU A 625 -13.76 12.75 -12.12
CA LEU A 625 -14.13 11.54 -12.89
C LEU A 625 -13.10 11.23 -14.00
N MET A 626 -12.32 12.22 -14.42
CA MET A 626 -11.27 12.03 -15.43
C MET A 626 -10.02 11.36 -14.85
N ALA A 627 -9.93 11.22 -13.52
CA ALA A 627 -8.94 10.37 -12.90
C ALA A 627 -9.15 8.89 -13.28
N ILE A 628 -10.39 8.45 -13.56
CA ILE A 628 -10.67 7.05 -13.93
C ILE A 628 -9.87 6.61 -15.18
N PRO A 629 -9.94 7.32 -16.33
CA PRO A 629 -9.07 7.02 -17.47
C PRO A 629 -7.58 7.04 -17.14
N HIS A 630 -7.13 7.91 -16.24
CA HIS A 630 -5.73 8.01 -15.82
C HIS A 630 -5.30 6.76 -15.02
N GLU A 631 -6.09 6.34 -14.02
CA GLU A 631 -5.85 5.09 -13.28
C GLU A 631 -5.84 3.85 -14.18
N ILE A 632 -6.77 3.78 -15.13
CA ILE A 632 -6.76 2.71 -16.14
C ILE A 632 -5.48 2.79 -16.98
N GLY A 633 -4.97 3.98 -17.25
CA GLY A 633 -3.68 4.20 -17.90
C GLY A 633 -2.51 3.55 -17.16
N HIS A 634 -2.44 3.66 -15.82
CA HIS A 634 -1.44 2.95 -15.01
C HIS A 634 -1.51 1.44 -15.21
N PHE A 635 -2.72 0.88 -15.12
CA PHE A 635 -2.92 -0.54 -15.35
C PHE A 635 -2.51 -0.96 -16.77
N MET A 636 -2.88 -0.19 -17.79
CA MET A 636 -2.50 -0.46 -19.17
C MET A 636 -0.97 -0.36 -19.38
N PHE A 637 -0.28 0.52 -18.66
CA PHE A 637 1.17 0.67 -18.75
C PHE A 637 1.90 -0.62 -18.37
N HIS A 638 1.47 -1.26 -17.29
CA HIS A 638 2.08 -2.47 -16.75
C HIS A 638 1.58 -3.76 -17.42
N HIS A 639 0.34 -3.79 -17.91
CA HIS A 639 -0.29 -5.06 -18.31
C HIS A 639 -0.58 -5.21 -19.81
N ALA A 640 -0.55 -4.14 -20.60
CA ALA A 640 -0.80 -4.24 -22.04
C ALA A 640 0.34 -4.98 -22.75
N LYS A 641 0.05 -6.14 -23.34
CA LYS A 641 1.00 -6.97 -24.08
C LYS A 641 1.01 -6.57 -25.55
N LEU A 642 2.13 -6.03 -26.00
CA LEU A 642 2.33 -5.57 -27.36
C LEU A 642 3.19 -6.54 -28.14
N ASN A 643 2.78 -6.92 -29.35
CA ASN A 643 3.63 -7.66 -30.25
C ASN A 643 4.75 -6.74 -30.79
N VAL A 644 6.01 -7.02 -30.46
CA VAL A 644 7.11 -6.11 -30.82
C VAL A 644 7.28 -5.96 -32.33
N MET A 645 6.99 -7.01 -33.11
CA MET A 645 7.06 -6.92 -34.56
C MET A 645 5.96 -6.03 -35.15
N GLU A 646 4.79 -5.96 -34.52
CA GLU A 646 3.74 -5.02 -34.89
C GLU A 646 4.09 -3.60 -34.48
N VAL A 647 4.60 -3.40 -33.26
CA VAL A 647 5.13 -2.10 -32.80
C VAL A 647 6.18 -1.56 -33.78
N VAL A 648 7.16 -2.40 -34.14
CA VAL A 648 8.21 -2.05 -35.10
C VAL A 648 7.62 -1.72 -36.48
N LYS A 649 6.59 -2.43 -36.94
CA LYS A 649 5.92 -2.09 -38.21
C LYS A 649 5.22 -0.74 -38.11
N SER A 650 4.50 -0.47 -37.04
CA SER A 650 3.79 0.79 -36.79
C SER A 650 4.75 1.98 -36.74
N LEU A 651 5.90 1.82 -36.09
CA LEU A 651 6.93 2.86 -36.05
C LEU A 651 7.57 3.13 -37.42
N VAL A 652 7.71 2.10 -38.27
CA VAL A 652 8.29 2.24 -39.62
C VAL A 652 7.27 2.75 -40.64
N SER A 653 5.98 2.47 -40.45
CA SER A 653 4.92 2.85 -41.40
C SER A 653 4.47 4.30 -41.26
N GLN A 654 4.73 4.94 -40.13
CA GLN A 654 4.54 6.39 -39.97
C GLN A 654 5.58 7.12 -40.83
N GLU A 655 5.13 7.77 -41.92
CA GLU A 655 5.98 8.69 -42.68
C GLU A 655 6.45 9.81 -41.74
N SER A 656 7.76 10.11 -41.75
CA SER A 656 8.41 11.11 -40.88
C SER A 656 7.95 12.56 -41.10
N ASP A 657 6.87 12.78 -41.85
CA ASP A 657 6.36 14.12 -42.15
C ASP A 657 5.66 14.71 -40.93
N GLY A 658 6.46 15.33 -40.06
CA GLY A 658 5.99 16.17 -38.94
C GLY A 658 6.39 15.72 -37.54
N LEU A 659 6.96 14.51 -37.38
CA LEU A 659 7.49 14.01 -36.11
C LEU A 659 8.95 14.46 -35.92
N GLU A 660 9.34 14.83 -34.70
CA GLU A 660 10.74 15.18 -34.40
C GLU A 660 11.60 13.94 -34.11
N THR A 661 10.99 12.85 -33.66
CA THR A 661 11.68 11.59 -33.34
C THR A 661 11.95 10.74 -34.59
N ASP A 662 13.17 10.23 -34.71
CA ASP A 662 13.52 9.25 -35.75
C ASP A 662 12.94 7.87 -35.40
N MET A 663 11.69 7.65 -35.79
CA MET A 663 10.98 6.38 -35.55
C MET A 663 11.68 5.18 -36.20
N SER A 664 12.46 5.38 -37.27
CA SER A 664 13.24 4.31 -37.90
C SER A 664 14.42 3.87 -37.03
N ALA A 665 15.09 4.80 -36.34
CA ALA A 665 16.15 4.48 -35.38
C ALA A 665 15.60 3.75 -34.14
N VAL A 666 14.43 4.16 -33.65
CA VAL A 666 13.73 3.48 -32.55
C VAL A 666 13.34 2.06 -32.95
N ALA A 667 12.73 1.90 -34.13
CA ALA A 667 12.36 0.59 -34.67
C ALA A 667 13.59 -0.32 -34.90
N ALA A 668 14.73 0.24 -35.30
CA ALA A 668 15.98 -0.50 -35.43
C ALA A 668 16.50 -1.00 -34.07
N SER A 669 16.43 -0.16 -33.04
CA SER A 669 16.84 -0.52 -31.67
C SER A 669 15.99 -1.66 -31.11
N LEU A 670 14.66 -1.60 -31.27
CA LEU A 670 13.75 -2.69 -30.88
C LEU A 670 14.02 -3.98 -31.67
N LYS A 671 14.28 -3.89 -32.98
CA LYS A 671 14.65 -5.05 -33.82
C LYS A 671 15.94 -5.70 -33.36
N ASP A 672 16.93 -4.93 -32.96
CA ASP A 672 18.21 -5.47 -32.52
C ASP A 672 18.13 -6.12 -31.14
N LEU A 673 17.25 -5.62 -30.26
CA LEU A 673 16.91 -6.25 -28.98
C LEU A 673 16.18 -7.59 -29.16
N LEU A 674 15.19 -7.65 -30.06
CA LEU A 674 14.50 -8.90 -30.40
C LEU A 674 15.45 -10.00 -30.91
N LYS A 675 16.52 -9.62 -31.62
CA LYS A 675 17.54 -10.59 -32.06
C LYS A 675 18.38 -11.11 -30.89
N GLN A 676 18.51 -10.34 -29.83
CA GLN A 676 19.32 -10.68 -28.65
C GLN A 676 18.52 -11.51 -27.64
N ASP A 677 17.22 -11.25 -27.49
CA ASP A 677 16.33 -12.02 -26.62
C ASP A 677 15.01 -12.34 -27.32
N SER A 678 14.87 -13.59 -27.76
CA SER A 678 13.66 -14.09 -28.41
C SER A 678 12.46 -14.21 -27.47
N ARG A 679 12.65 -14.03 -26.15
CA ARG A 679 11.55 -14.03 -25.17
C ARG A 679 10.74 -12.73 -25.20
N LEU A 680 11.28 -11.66 -25.79
CA LEU A 680 10.62 -10.35 -25.95
C LEU A 680 9.59 -10.33 -27.09
N GLU A 681 8.96 -11.45 -27.45
CA GLU A 681 7.95 -11.45 -28.52
C GLU A 681 6.74 -10.58 -28.17
N GLN A 682 6.40 -10.55 -26.88
CA GLN A 682 5.45 -9.63 -26.27
C GLN A 682 6.18 -8.76 -25.24
N VAL A 683 5.85 -7.47 -25.21
CA VAL A 683 6.39 -6.52 -24.21
C VAL A 683 5.30 -5.60 -23.68
N THR A 684 5.50 -5.07 -22.48
CA THR A 684 4.63 -4.06 -21.86
C THR A 684 5.12 -2.64 -22.15
N PHE A 685 4.31 -1.62 -21.85
CA PHE A 685 4.78 -0.23 -21.96
C PHE A 685 5.85 0.10 -20.91
N ALA A 686 5.79 -0.52 -19.72
CA ALA A 686 6.86 -0.44 -18.72
C ALA A 686 8.19 -0.95 -19.27
N GLU A 687 8.18 -2.11 -19.94
CA GLU A 687 9.37 -2.68 -20.58
C GLU A 687 9.85 -1.81 -21.75
N ILE A 688 8.95 -1.32 -22.61
CA ILE A 688 9.30 -0.37 -23.69
C ILE A 688 9.96 0.88 -23.11
N SER A 689 9.45 1.39 -21.98
CA SER A 689 10.02 2.58 -21.33
C SER A 689 11.42 2.34 -20.84
N GLN A 690 11.66 1.19 -20.19
CA GLN A 690 12.99 0.81 -19.74
C GLN A 690 13.96 0.65 -20.92
N LEU A 691 13.49 0.07 -22.03
CA LEU A 691 14.33 -0.17 -23.20
C LEU A 691 14.67 1.11 -23.98
N LEU A 692 13.71 2.03 -24.12
CA LEU A 692 13.85 3.20 -25.00
C LEU A 692 14.22 4.49 -24.26
N PHE A 693 13.84 4.61 -22.99
CA PHE A 693 13.87 5.88 -22.27
C PHE A 693 14.75 5.87 -21.02
N ALA A 694 15.44 4.79 -20.67
CA ALA A 694 16.29 4.74 -19.47
C ALA A 694 17.33 5.88 -19.39
N GLU A 695 17.85 6.36 -20.53
CA GLU A 695 18.79 7.48 -20.59
C GLU A 695 18.11 8.87 -20.69
N ASN A 696 16.78 8.90 -20.78
CA ASN A 696 16.01 10.15 -20.77
C ASN A 696 15.94 10.69 -19.33
N PRO A 697 16.24 11.98 -19.09
CA PRO A 697 16.17 12.57 -17.75
C PRO A 697 14.78 12.51 -17.10
N TYR A 698 13.73 12.23 -17.87
CA TYR A 698 12.34 12.10 -17.40
C TYR A 698 11.83 10.66 -17.48
N TYR A 699 12.72 9.67 -17.49
CA TYR A 699 12.36 8.23 -17.49
C TYR A 699 11.39 7.86 -16.37
N HIS A 700 11.63 8.36 -15.15
CA HIS A 700 10.81 8.08 -13.98
C HIS A 700 9.37 8.58 -14.14
N TRP A 701 9.13 9.59 -14.98
CA TRP A 701 7.78 10.06 -15.30
C TRP A 701 7.09 9.28 -16.42
N CYS A 702 7.71 8.26 -17.01
CA CYS A 702 7.15 7.56 -18.18
C CYS A 702 5.76 6.98 -17.90
N GLU A 703 5.55 6.40 -16.73
CA GLU A 703 4.27 5.81 -16.33
C GLU A 703 3.17 6.89 -16.25
N GLU A 704 3.42 7.97 -15.53
CA GLU A 704 2.49 9.09 -15.38
C GLU A 704 2.20 9.81 -16.70
N ILE A 705 3.23 10.03 -17.52
CA ILE A 705 3.10 10.60 -18.86
C ILE A 705 2.24 9.67 -19.72
N PHE A 706 2.41 8.36 -19.61
CA PHE A 706 1.59 7.38 -20.30
C PHE A 706 0.14 7.43 -19.82
N ALA A 707 -0.10 7.45 -18.50
CA ALA A 707 -1.44 7.50 -17.93
C ALA A 707 -2.21 8.77 -18.34
N ASP A 708 -1.56 9.93 -18.32
CA ASP A 708 -2.11 11.20 -18.84
C ASP A 708 -2.43 11.13 -20.34
N LEU A 709 -1.52 10.57 -21.14
CA LEU A 709 -1.69 10.41 -22.58
C LEU A 709 -2.83 9.43 -22.90
N TYR A 710 -2.89 8.31 -22.18
CA TYR A 710 -3.95 7.31 -22.28
C TYR A 710 -5.31 7.95 -21.99
N GLY A 711 -5.39 8.71 -20.89
CA GLY A 711 -6.56 9.51 -20.57
C GLY A 711 -6.92 10.49 -21.69
N CYS A 712 -5.95 11.17 -22.32
CA CYS A 712 -6.23 12.08 -23.44
C CYS A 712 -6.72 11.35 -24.71
N ILE A 713 -6.29 10.10 -24.95
CA ILE A 713 -6.72 9.31 -26.10
C ILE A 713 -8.15 8.82 -25.92
N VAL A 714 -8.45 8.27 -24.75
CA VAL A 714 -9.71 7.57 -24.46
C VAL A 714 -10.82 8.55 -24.09
N ALA A 715 -10.46 9.56 -23.30
CA ALA A 715 -11.36 10.55 -22.74
C ALA A 715 -11.21 11.93 -23.41
N GLY A 716 -10.31 12.07 -24.38
CA GLY A 716 -10.18 13.29 -25.18
C GLY A 716 -9.61 14.48 -24.40
N PRO A 717 -9.93 15.72 -24.81
CA PRO A 717 -9.45 16.92 -24.12
C PRO A 717 -10.01 17.07 -22.69
N PHE A 718 -11.04 16.31 -22.31
CA PHE A 718 -11.64 16.34 -20.97
C PHE A 718 -10.62 15.98 -19.90
N THR A 719 -9.79 14.97 -20.13
CA THR A 719 -8.72 14.56 -19.22
C THR A 719 -7.75 15.70 -18.98
N ALA A 720 -7.27 16.34 -20.05
CA ALA A 720 -6.30 17.44 -19.94
C ALA A 720 -6.87 18.67 -19.20
N LEU A 721 -8.11 19.06 -19.51
CA LEU A 721 -8.79 20.16 -18.81
C LEU A 721 -9.07 19.80 -17.35
N GLY A 722 -9.42 18.55 -17.10
CA GLY A 722 -9.72 18.08 -15.77
C GLY A 722 -8.50 18.03 -14.86
N LEU A 723 -7.41 17.46 -15.34
CA LEU A 723 -6.13 17.44 -14.62
C LEU A 723 -5.60 18.86 -14.38
N GLN A 724 -5.71 19.78 -15.36
CA GLN A 724 -5.34 21.18 -15.11
C GLN A 724 -6.19 21.81 -14.00
N ALA A 725 -7.50 21.53 -13.97
CA ALA A 725 -8.38 22.04 -12.92
C ALA A 725 -8.02 21.47 -11.55
N LEU A 726 -7.73 20.17 -11.45
CA LEU A 726 -7.25 19.51 -10.24
C LEU A 726 -5.93 20.13 -9.75
N LEU A 727 -4.99 20.40 -10.66
CA LEU A 727 -3.74 21.06 -10.31
C LEU A 727 -3.96 22.51 -9.85
N ALA A 728 -4.97 23.19 -10.40
CA ALA A 728 -5.33 24.55 -10.02
C ALA A 728 -6.02 24.66 -8.65
N THR A 729 -6.55 23.56 -8.10
CA THR A 729 -7.09 23.54 -6.72
C THR A 729 -6.02 23.26 -5.66
N GLY A 730 -4.83 22.80 -6.07
CA GLY A 730 -3.69 22.57 -5.17
C GLY A 730 -3.07 23.85 -4.59
N ASP A 731 -2.27 23.69 -3.53
CA ASP A 731 -1.50 24.79 -2.95
C ASP A 731 -0.33 25.20 -3.88
N LYS A 732 -0.08 26.50 -3.98
CA LYS A 732 1.05 27.10 -4.71
C LYS A 732 2.38 26.46 -4.30
N GLU A 733 2.55 26.09 -3.04
CA GLU A 733 3.80 25.47 -2.57
C GLU A 733 4.03 24.08 -3.16
N ARG A 734 2.95 23.33 -3.41
CA ARG A 734 3.02 21.96 -3.97
C ARG A 734 3.38 21.94 -5.45
N ILE A 735 3.13 23.02 -6.17
CA ILE A 735 3.31 23.06 -7.63
C ILE A 735 4.77 22.88 -8.08
N LEU A 736 5.71 23.16 -7.18
CA LEU A 736 7.16 23.09 -7.40
C LEU A 736 7.80 21.83 -6.84
N LEU A 737 7.04 20.99 -6.16
CA LEU A 737 7.55 19.75 -5.59
C LEU A 737 7.70 18.73 -6.71
N ASP A 738 8.88 18.15 -6.76
CA ASP A 738 9.19 16.96 -7.53
C ASP A 738 9.19 15.81 -6.52
N ASP A 739 8.27 14.86 -6.67
CA ASP A 739 8.19 13.68 -5.83
C ASP A 739 8.91 12.47 -6.45
N GLU A 740 9.68 12.69 -7.53
CA GLU A 740 10.39 11.69 -8.33
C GLU A 740 9.50 10.68 -9.05
N ASP A 741 8.20 10.66 -8.78
CA ASP A 741 7.24 9.72 -9.37
C ASP A 741 6.36 10.42 -10.42
N HIS A 742 5.98 11.68 -10.19
CA HIS A 742 5.08 12.45 -11.06
C HIS A 742 5.76 13.63 -11.77
N PRO A 743 5.34 13.95 -13.01
CA PRO A 743 5.67 15.21 -13.63
C PRO A 743 5.45 16.38 -12.67
N THR A 744 6.50 17.17 -12.44
CA THR A 744 6.41 18.33 -11.54
C THR A 744 5.13 19.12 -11.88
N PRO A 745 4.23 19.39 -10.91
CA PRO A 745 2.88 19.85 -11.25
C PRO A 745 2.85 21.15 -12.07
N ILE A 746 3.87 22.00 -11.97
CA ILE A 746 4.02 23.22 -12.77
C ILE A 746 4.23 22.96 -14.26
N LEU A 747 4.84 21.82 -14.62
CA LEU A 747 5.13 21.39 -15.98
C LEU A 747 3.98 20.58 -16.59
N ARG A 748 3.25 19.81 -15.78
CA ARG A 748 2.24 18.84 -16.23
C ARG A 748 1.18 19.42 -17.17
N PRO A 749 0.60 20.63 -16.95
CA PRO A 749 -0.35 21.22 -17.90
C PRO A 749 0.23 21.56 -19.28
N PHE A 750 1.53 21.85 -19.38
CA PHE A 750 2.19 22.02 -20.66
C PHE A 750 2.44 20.68 -21.37
N PHE A 751 2.63 19.59 -20.63
CA PHE A 751 2.71 18.25 -21.20
C PHE A 751 1.35 17.82 -21.74
N LEU A 752 0.27 18.05 -21.00
CA LEU A 752 -1.11 17.81 -21.45
C LEU A 752 -1.44 18.61 -22.72
N SER A 753 -1.04 19.89 -22.79
CA SER A 753 -1.25 20.67 -24.01
C SER A 753 -0.43 20.13 -25.18
N GLU A 754 0.80 19.65 -24.97
CA GLU A 754 1.59 19.01 -26.03
C GLU A 754 1.00 17.67 -26.47
N MET A 755 0.50 16.85 -25.55
CA MET A 755 -0.21 15.59 -25.88
C MET A 755 -1.37 15.85 -26.85
N LEU A 756 -2.20 16.88 -26.58
CA LEU A 756 -3.28 17.26 -27.48
C LEU A 756 -2.77 17.75 -28.84
N ARG A 757 -1.66 18.52 -28.89
CA ARG A 757 -1.06 18.92 -30.17
C ARG A 757 -0.56 17.73 -30.98
N GLU A 758 0.09 16.75 -30.33
CA GLU A 758 0.53 15.54 -31.01
C GLU A 758 -0.66 14.68 -31.50
N LEU A 759 -1.72 14.57 -30.71
CA LEU A 759 -2.98 13.97 -31.13
C LEU A 759 -3.56 14.70 -32.35
N SER A 760 -3.52 16.03 -32.36
CA SER A 760 -3.95 16.84 -33.51
C SER A 760 -3.13 16.58 -34.76
N ARG A 761 -1.81 16.37 -34.64
CA ARG A 761 -0.92 16.08 -35.77
C ARG A 761 -1.18 14.69 -36.35
N GLN A 762 -1.32 13.67 -35.49
CA GLN A 762 -1.50 12.29 -35.92
C GLN A 762 -2.97 11.96 -36.31
N LYS A 763 -3.96 12.72 -35.80
CA LYS A 763 -5.40 12.55 -36.11
C LYS A 763 -6.11 13.91 -36.41
N PRO A 764 -5.72 14.63 -37.48
CA PRO A 764 -6.11 16.03 -37.76
C PRO A 764 -7.60 16.28 -38.10
N HIS A 765 -8.43 15.24 -38.20
CA HIS A 765 -9.85 15.35 -38.56
C HIS A 765 -10.80 14.93 -37.44
N SER A 766 -10.29 14.64 -36.25
CA SER A 766 -11.11 14.15 -35.14
C SER A 766 -11.65 15.29 -34.27
N HIS A 767 -10.82 16.26 -33.85
CA HIS A 767 -11.14 17.30 -32.86
C HIS A 767 -10.41 18.61 -33.10
N ASN A 768 -10.88 19.67 -32.43
CA ASN A 768 -10.15 20.92 -32.27
C ASN A 768 -9.11 20.85 -31.14
N PHE A 769 -8.26 19.82 -31.16
CA PHE A 769 -7.24 19.59 -30.13
C PHE A 769 -6.26 20.77 -30.01
N GLU A 770 -5.92 21.38 -31.14
CA GLU A 770 -4.99 22.53 -31.21
C GLU A 770 -5.52 23.76 -30.46
N ASP A 771 -6.82 24.09 -30.62
CA ASP A 771 -7.40 25.23 -29.90
C ASP A 771 -7.53 24.94 -28.41
N ILE A 772 -7.87 23.71 -28.01
CA ILE A 772 -7.93 23.33 -26.59
C ILE A 772 -6.53 23.33 -25.96
N ALA A 773 -5.50 22.84 -26.65
CA ALA A 773 -4.11 22.95 -26.19
C ALA A 773 -3.70 24.41 -25.99
N THR A 774 -4.11 25.29 -26.90
CA THR A 774 -3.85 26.73 -26.80
C THR A 774 -4.61 27.37 -25.63
N LEU A 775 -5.84 26.93 -25.38
CA LEU A 775 -6.62 27.33 -24.21
C LEU A 775 -5.98 26.87 -22.90
N LEU A 776 -5.50 25.62 -22.83
CA LEU A 776 -4.80 25.07 -21.66
C LEU A 776 -3.55 25.90 -21.34
N ASP A 777 -2.72 26.18 -22.34
CA ASP A 777 -1.51 27.00 -22.19
C ASP A 777 -1.86 28.41 -21.66
N ALA A 778 -2.88 29.05 -22.23
CA ALA A 778 -3.33 30.39 -21.82
C ALA A 778 -3.91 30.41 -20.39
N ASN A 779 -4.76 29.43 -20.06
CA ASN A 779 -5.36 29.31 -18.72
C ASN A 779 -4.29 29.06 -17.66
N TRP A 780 -3.32 28.18 -17.96
CA TRP A 780 -2.26 27.87 -17.02
C TRP A 780 -1.36 29.07 -16.78
N ASN A 781 -0.97 29.79 -17.83
CA ASN A 781 -0.23 31.05 -17.68
C ASN A 781 -0.98 32.05 -16.78
N ALA A 782 -2.29 32.20 -16.97
CA ALA A 782 -3.11 33.08 -16.13
C ALA A 782 -3.22 32.60 -14.67
N ILE A 783 -3.19 31.29 -14.41
CA ILE A 783 -3.11 30.73 -13.05
C ILE A 783 -1.74 31.05 -12.43
N LEU A 784 -0.65 30.76 -13.15
CA LEU A 784 0.72 31.01 -12.70
C LEU A 784 0.96 32.50 -12.39
N GLU A 785 0.49 33.41 -13.24
CA GLU A 785 0.58 34.86 -13.01
C GLU A 785 -0.20 35.29 -11.76
N ARG A 786 -1.41 34.74 -11.53
CA ARG A 786 -2.19 34.99 -10.30
C ARG A 786 -1.47 34.48 -9.05
N TRP A 787 -0.71 33.40 -9.17
CA TRP A 787 0.13 32.86 -8.11
C TRP A 787 1.47 33.59 -7.97
N GLY A 788 1.72 34.60 -8.80
CA GLY A 788 2.87 35.49 -8.74
C GLY A 788 4.09 35.01 -9.52
N PHE A 789 4.00 33.89 -10.24
CA PHE A 789 5.05 33.46 -11.17
C PHE A 789 5.11 34.41 -12.37
N VAL A 790 6.30 34.58 -12.96
CA VAL A 790 6.46 35.37 -14.18
C VAL A 790 6.68 34.43 -15.36
N THR A 791 5.73 34.46 -16.30
CA THR A 791 5.74 33.74 -17.57
C THR A 791 6.58 34.51 -18.59
N GLU A 792 7.56 33.85 -19.21
CA GLU A 792 8.49 34.50 -20.15
C GLU A 792 8.63 33.73 -21.46
N HIS A 793 9.02 34.47 -22.50
CA HIS A 793 9.23 33.92 -23.85
C HIS A 793 8.01 33.17 -24.38
N ILE A 794 6.82 33.80 -24.34
CA ILE A 794 5.57 33.17 -24.77
C ILE A 794 5.59 32.94 -26.29
N VAL A 795 5.41 31.68 -26.73
CA VAL A 795 5.31 31.27 -28.14
C VAL A 795 3.97 30.55 -28.32
N ASN A 796 3.14 31.03 -29.26
CA ASN A 796 1.79 30.49 -29.52
C ASN A 796 0.91 30.35 -28.25
N GLY A 797 1.00 31.33 -27.34
CA GLY A 797 0.25 31.31 -26.08
C GLY A 797 0.87 30.46 -24.97
N ARG A 798 1.95 29.71 -25.24
CA ARG A 798 2.67 28.88 -24.26
C ARG A 798 3.90 29.58 -23.71
N SER A 799 4.08 29.56 -22.40
CA SER A 799 5.33 30.04 -21.77
C SER A 799 6.47 29.07 -21.99
N MET A 800 7.61 29.57 -22.46
CA MET A 800 8.80 28.74 -22.68
C MET A 800 9.75 28.76 -21.48
N ARG A 801 9.59 29.75 -20.59
CA ARG A 801 10.28 29.85 -19.30
C ARG A 801 9.34 30.40 -18.25
N ILE A 802 9.50 29.94 -17.01
CA ILE A 802 8.77 30.45 -15.85
C ILE A 802 9.79 30.86 -14.80
N ARG A 803 9.72 32.11 -14.35
CA ARG A 803 10.51 32.59 -13.22
C ARG A 803 9.76 32.28 -11.93
N VAL A 804 10.42 31.55 -11.03
CA VAL A 804 9.90 31.24 -9.70
C VAL A 804 10.08 32.47 -8.82
N PRO A 805 9.03 32.91 -8.10
CA PRO A 805 9.17 34.00 -7.12
C PRO A 805 10.13 33.55 -6.01
N SER A 806 11.30 34.17 -5.92
CA SER A 806 12.23 33.99 -4.82
C SER A 806 12.12 35.15 -3.82
N ASP A 807 12.47 34.91 -2.56
CA ASP A 807 12.66 35.98 -1.59
C ASP A 807 13.65 37.01 -2.20
N PRO A 808 13.38 38.33 -2.09
CA PRO A 808 14.34 39.37 -2.48
C PRO A 808 15.78 39.19 -1.95
N GLN A 809 15.96 38.40 -0.88
CA GLN A 809 17.27 38.05 -0.33
C GLN A 809 17.98 36.87 -1.03
N GLU A 810 17.27 36.03 -1.79
CA GLU A 810 17.90 35.00 -2.62
C GLU A 810 18.45 35.63 -3.92
N HIS A 811 19.77 35.78 -4.00
CA HIS A 811 20.46 36.39 -5.15
C HIS A 811 20.46 35.54 -6.45
N MET A 812 19.70 34.44 -6.50
CA MET A 812 19.66 33.52 -7.63
C MET A 812 18.24 33.46 -8.19
N GLU A 813 18.04 34.05 -9.38
CA GLU A 813 16.79 33.87 -10.12
C GLU A 813 16.64 32.38 -10.51
N ARG A 814 15.61 31.71 -9.98
CA ARG A 814 15.29 30.34 -10.36
C ARG A 814 14.34 30.34 -11.56
N PHE A 815 14.72 29.63 -12.61
CA PHE A 815 13.91 29.49 -13.82
C PHE A 815 13.58 28.03 -14.09
N ILE A 816 12.32 27.78 -14.41
CA ILE A 816 11.85 26.50 -14.95
C ILE A 816 11.83 26.63 -16.47
N ASN A 817 12.55 25.74 -17.15
CA ASN A 817 12.71 25.77 -18.60
C ASN A 817 11.72 24.81 -19.27
N VAL A 818 10.48 25.27 -19.44
CA VAL A 818 9.38 24.52 -20.07
C VAL A 818 9.79 23.99 -21.44
N HIS A 819 10.50 24.79 -22.24
CA HIS A 819 10.98 24.35 -23.55
C HIS A 819 11.91 23.14 -23.48
N LYS A 820 12.87 23.14 -22.55
CA LYS A 820 13.81 22.03 -22.37
C LYS A 820 13.07 20.77 -21.90
N SER A 821 12.12 20.92 -20.98
CA SER A 821 11.30 19.80 -20.50
C SER A 821 10.48 19.18 -21.63
N LEU A 822 9.75 20.01 -22.39
CA LEU A 822 8.97 19.55 -23.54
C LEU A 822 9.83 18.87 -24.59
N LYS A 823 11.03 19.40 -24.89
CA LYS A 823 11.94 18.79 -25.86
C LYS A 823 12.33 17.35 -25.50
N ASN A 824 12.47 17.04 -24.21
CA ASN A 824 12.85 15.70 -23.75
C ASN A 824 11.64 14.78 -23.55
N VAL A 825 10.47 15.32 -23.22
CA VAL A 825 9.22 14.55 -23.06
C VAL A 825 8.57 14.23 -24.41
N LYS A 826 8.70 15.11 -25.40
CA LYS A 826 8.08 14.94 -26.72
C LYS A 826 8.39 13.58 -27.40
N PRO A 827 9.63 13.07 -27.40
CA PRO A 827 9.90 11.73 -27.94
C PRO A 827 9.13 10.60 -27.25
N ILE A 828 8.97 10.69 -25.92
CA ILE A 828 8.16 9.73 -25.15
C ILE A 828 6.71 9.77 -25.63
N LEU A 829 6.14 10.98 -25.74
CA LEU A 829 4.78 11.20 -26.23
C LEU A 829 4.57 10.67 -27.64
N GLU A 830 5.45 11.02 -28.58
CA GLU A 830 5.35 10.62 -29.98
C GLU A 830 5.34 9.10 -30.12
N ILE A 831 6.24 8.40 -29.40
CA ILE A 831 6.35 6.94 -29.46
C ILE A 831 5.13 6.26 -28.85
N PHE A 832 4.74 6.61 -27.60
CA PHE A 832 3.57 6.01 -26.97
C PHE A 832 2.30 6.26 -27.76
N LEU A 833 2.13 7.49 -28.27
CA LEU A 833 0.96 7.85 -29.05
C LEU A 833 0.90 7.05 -30.36
N THR A 834 2.02 6.93 -31.08
CA THR A 834 2.08 6.12 -32.29
C THR A 834 1.76 4.66 -32.02
N ILE A 835 2.28 4.08 -30.93
CA ILE A 835 1.97 2.70 -30.55
C ILE A 835 0.48 2.55 -30.26
N LEU A 836 -0.09 3.36 -29.36
CA LEU A 836 -1.50 3.28 -28.98
C LEU A 836 -2.42 3.49 -30.19
N LEU A 837 -2.21 4.53 -31.00
CA LEU A 837 -3.05 4.78 -32.18
C LEU A 837 -2.99 3.64 -33.20
N SER A 838 -1.84 2.96 -33.32
CA SER A 838 -1.74 1.79 -34.20
C SER A 838 -2.56 0.60 -33.73
N GLN A 839 -2.82 0.48 -32.42
CA GLN A 839 -3.67 -0.57 -31.85
C GLN A 839 -5.16 -0.25 -32.02
N VAL A 840 -5.52 1.04 -32.07
CA VAL A 840 -6.92 1.46 -32.34
C VAL A 840 -7.33 1.19 -33.79
N ASP A 841 -6.41 1.34 -34.75
CA ASP A 841 -6.69 1.23 -36.19
C ASP A 841 -6.59 -0.21 -36.75
N ALA A 842 -6.04 -1.17 -35.98
CA ALA A 842 -5.65 -2.50 -36.49
C ALA A 842 -6.80 -3.49 -36.73
N GLU A 843 -7.98 -3.27 -36.14
CA GLU A 843 -9.21 -3.99 -36.54
C GLU A 843 -10.39 -3.02 -36.64
N PRO A 844 -11.15 -3.00 -37.76
CA PRO A 844 -12.51 -2.53 -37.64
C PRO A 844 -13.19 -3.57 -36.75
N TRP A 845 -13.61 -3.16 -35.56
CA TRP A 845 -14.64 -3.88 -34.82
C TRP A 845 -15.90 -3.96 -35.69
N THR A 846 -15.92 -4.84 -36.70
CA THR A 846 -17.08 -5.18 -37.51
C THR A 846 -17.96 -6.09 -36.68
N ILE A 847 -18.48 -5.56 -35.59
CA ILE A 847 -19.67 -6.07 -34.94
C ILE A 847 -20.78 -5.24 -35.58
N SER A 848 -21.41 -5.84 -36.60
CA SER A 848 -22.26 -5.19 -37.60
C SER A 848 -23.62 -4.70 -37.08
N ASN A 849 -23.74 -4.40 -35.79
CA ASN A 849 -25.01 -3.99 -35.19
C ASN A 849 -24.96 -2.51 -34.82
N GLU A 850 -26.06 -1.81 -35.08
CA GLU A 850 -26.33 -0.41 -34.70
C GLU A 850 -26.18 -0.14 -33.18
N GLU A 851 -25.94 -1.18 -32.39
CA GLU A 851 -25.92 -1.17 -30.92
C GLU A 851 -24.52 -0.93 -30.32
N ASN A 852 -23.45 -0.93 -31.13
CA ASN A 852 -22.08 -0.72 -30.67
C ASN A 852 -21.64 0.77 -30.68
N GLU A 853 -22.59 1.71 -30.73
CA GLU A 853 -22.30 3.15 -30.75
C GLU A 853 -21.60 3.65 -29.47
N LEU A 854 -21.65 2.91 -28.36
CA LEU A 854 -21.02 3.29 -27.10
C LEU A 854 -19.58 2.79 -26.91
N ALA A 855 -19.12 1.78 -27.66
CA ALA A 855 -17.78 1.20 -27.52
C ALA A 855 -16.94 1.25 -28.81
N ALA A 856 -17.56 1.24 -30.01
CA ALA A 856 -16.85 1.28 -31.30
C ALA A 856 -16.46 2.71 -31.75
N LYS A 857 -16.91 3.73 -31.03
CA LYS A 857 -16.53 5.14 -31.21
C LYS A 857 -15.89 5.55 -29.90
N ILE A 858 -14.64 5.99 -29.86
CA ILE A 858 -14.05 6.57 -28.64
C ILE A 858 -15.04 7.64 -28.11
N PRO A 859 -15.83 7.38 -27.06
CA PRO A 859 -17.15 8.01 -26.96
C PRO A 859 -17.07 9.49 -26.57
N TRP A 860 -15.93 9.90 -25.99
CA TRP A 860 -15.71 11.26 -25.49
C TRP A 860 -15.00 12.14 -26.53
N CYS A 861 -14.63 11.51 -27.64
CA CYS A 861 -13.91 12.08 -28.75
C CYS A 861 -14.85 12.25 -29.97
N GLN A 862 -16.02 12.88 -29.83
CA GLN A 862 -16.79 13.32 -31.01
C GLN A 862 -17.20 14.79 -30.97
N LYS A 863 -16.76 15.54 -32.00
CA LYS A 863 -17.33 16.82 -32.52
C LYS A 863 -17.71 17.88 -31.48
N LEU A 864 -16.81 18.23 -30.58
CA LEU A 864 -16.94 19.47 -29.82
C LEU A 864 -16.43 20.64 -30.68
N ASN A 865 -17.32 21.59 -31.03
CA ASN A 865 -16.93 22.78 -31.81
C ASN A 865 -16.62 23.98 -30.90
N SER A 866 -16.95 23.92 -29.60
CA SER A 866 -16.70 25.02 -28.65
C SER A 866 -16.62 24.58 -27.18
N LEU A 867 -16.01 25.42 -26.33
CA LEU A 867 -15.95 25.24 -24.86
C LEU A 867 -17.34 25.24 -24.19
N ALA A 868 -18.34 25.91 -24.78
CA ALA A 868 -19.70 25.95 -24.23
C ALA A 868 -20.47 24.64 -24.51
N GLU A 869 -20.34 24.10 -25.73
CA GLU A 869 -20.82 22.75 -26.06
C GLU A 869 -20.14 21.70 -25.16
N TYR A 870 -18.86 21.91 -24.84
CA TYR A 870 -18.07 21.10 -23.92
C TYR A 870 -18.61 21.10 -22.48
N ILE A 871 -18.94 22.27 -21.88
CA ILE A 871 -19.52 22.31 -20.51
C ILE A 871 -20.87 21.59 -20.52
N GLN A 872 -21.66 21.80 -21.57
CA GLN A 872 -22.96 21.17 -21.73
C GLN A 872 -22.87 19.64 -21.87
N ASP A 873 -21.85 19.11 -22.56
CA ASP A 873 -21.66 17.67 -22.71
C ASP A 873 -21.10 17.01 -21.43
N MET A 874 -20.28 17.72 -20.63
CA MET A 874 -19.91 17.24 -19.29
C MET A 874 -21.10 17.18 -18.34
N ASP A 875 -21.96 18.21 -18.36
CA ASP A 875 -23.17 18.21 -17.55
C ASP A 875 -24.10 17.03 -17.93
N LYS A 876 -24.09 16.60 -19.20
CA LYS A 876 -24.80 15.38 -19.64
C LYS A 876 -24.11 14.10 -19.16
N LEU A 877 -22.78 14.03 -19.20
CA LEU A 877 -22.00 12.85 -18.78
C LEU A 877 -22.16 12.54 -17.28
N ILE A 878 -22.32 13.58 -16.48
CA ILE A 878 -22.46 13.50 -15.01
C ILE A 878 -23.93 13.53 -14.59
N GLY A 879 -24.80 13.97 -15.50
CA GLY A 879 -26.22 14.05 -15.28
C GLY A 879 -26.88 12.67 -15.21
N LYS A 880 -28.10 12.68 -14.66
CA LYS A 880 -28.98 11.50 -14.61
C LYS A 880 -29.09 10.80 -15.97
N GLU A 881 -28.97 11.50 -17.10
CA GLU A 881 -29.10 10.94 -18.44
C GLU A 881 -28.13 9.78 -18.74
N VAL A 882 -26.84 9.89 -18.42
CA VAL A 882 -25.86 8.80 -18.64
C VAL A 882 -26.09 7.62 -17.71
N ALA A 883 -26.43 7.95 -16.47
CA ALA A 883 -26.80 6.99 -15.46
C ALA A 883 -27.99 6.13 -16.00
N HIS A 884 -29.01 6.77 -16.56
CA HIS A 884 -30.23 6.10 -17.09
C HIS A 884 -30.08 5.53 -18.52
N LYS A 885 -28.98 5.84 -19.23
CA LYS A 885 -28.74 5.31 -20.58
C LYS A 885 -28.44 3.81 -20.47
N LYS A 886 -29.34 2.98 -21.02
CA LYS A 886 -29.17 1.52 -21.09
C LYS A 886 -27.90 1.19 -21.88
N VAL A 887 -27.02 0.40 -21.28
CA VAL A 887 -25.85 -0.17 -21.96
C VAL A 887 -26.25 -1.51 -22.60
N PRO A 888 -26.10 -1.70 -23.93
CA PRO A 888 -26.46 -2.95 -24.60
C PRO A 888 -25.69 -4.15 -24.04
N HIS A 889 -26.38 -5.29 -23.92
CA HIS A 889 -25.96 -6.42 -23.08
C HIS A 889 -24.94 -7.39 -23.73
N HIS A 890 -24.62 -7.23 -25.02
CA HIS A 890 -23.83 -8.22 -25.80
C HIS A 890 -22.31 -7.99 -25.78
N HIS A 891 -21.80 -6.92 -25.16
CA HIS A 891 -20.37 -6.65 -24.99
C HIS A 891 -19.85 -6.98 -23.59
N LEU A 892 -20.55 -7.85 -22.87
CA LEU A 892 -20.48 -7.89 -21.43
C LEU A 892 -20.35 -9.32 -20.90
N ILE A 893 -20.25 -10.31 -21.77
CA ILE A 893 -20.34 -11.73 -21.44
C ILE A 893 -19.35 -12.51 -22.30
N GLY A 894 -18.13 -12.66 -21.82
CA GLY A 894 -17.23 -13.68 -22.35
C GLY A 894 -17.76 -15.07 -21.96
N ASP A 895 -18.00 -15.95 -22.94
CA ASP A 895 -18.19 -17.38 -22.69
C ASP A 895 -16.91 -17.92 -22.02
N TYR A 896 -16.90 -18.05 -20.69
CA TYR A 896 -15.71 -18.54 -20.00
C TYR A 896 -15.99 -19.64 -18.98
N GLN A 897 -15.18 -20.69 -19.11
CA GLN A 897 -14.92 -21.66 -18.07
C GLN A 897 -13.77 -21.09 -17.24
N LEU A 898 -13.96 -20.84 -15.95
CA LEU A 898 -12.82 -20.64 -15.05
C LEU A 898 -11.77 -21.70 -15.41
N LYS A 899 -10.54 -21.28 -15.73
CA LYS A 899 -9.42 -22.21 -15.58
C LYS A 899 -9.36 -22.39 -14.06
N PRO A 900 -9.82 -23.51 -13.48
CA PRO A 900 -9.52 -23.74 -12.08
C PRO A 900 -8.01 -23.60 -11.96
N PHE A 901 -7.55 -22.86 -10.95
CA PHE A 901 -6.15 -22.86 -10.57
C PHE A 901 -5.72 -24.34 -10.55
N GLN A 902 -4.77 -24.72 -11.42
CA GLN A 902 -4.58 -26.14 -11.77
C GLN A 902 -4.14 -26.90 -10.53
N LYS A 903 -5.12 -27.49 -9.84
CA LYS A 903 -4.91 -28.33 -8.66
C LYS A 903 -3.93 -29.44 -8.99
N ASP A 904 -3.99 -29.94 -10.22
CA ASP A 904 -3.11 -30.97 -10.75
C ASP A 904 -1.64 -30.51 -10.84
N GLU A 905 -1.33 -29.25 -11.18
CA GLU A 905 0.06 -28.76 -11.18
C GLU A 905 0.62 -28.66 -9.75
N VAL A 906 -0.22 -28.35 -8.77
CA VAL A 906 0.15 -28.30 -7.35
C VAL A 906 0.22 -29.71 -6.75
N GLU A 907 -0.71 -30.61 -7.07
CA GLU A 907 -0.73 -32.00 -6.58
C GLU A 907 0.38 -32.85 -7.22
N ASP A 908 0.62 -32.77 -8.52
CA ASP A 908 1.72 -33.49 -9.20
C ASP A 908 3.11 -33.03 -8.71
N SER A 909 3.24 -31.75 -8.32
CA SER A 909 4.46 -31.20 -7.73
C SER A 909 4.61 -31.49 -6.22
N LEU A 910 3.52 -31.85 -5.54
CA LEU A 910 3.53 -32.31 -4.14
C LEU A 910 3.76 -33.83 -4.01
N GLU A 911 3.37 -34.63 -5.00
CA GLU A 911 3.53 -36.10 -5.01
C GLU A 911 4.89 -36.56 -5.56
N ASN A 912 5.55 -35.77 -6.43
CA ASN A 912 6.87 -36.08 -6.98
C ASN A 912 7.98 -35.17 -6.41
N GLU A 913 8.77 -35.71 -5.46
CA GLU A 913 10.14 -35.29 -5.07
C GLU A 913 10.39 -34.30 -3.90
N ASN A 914 11.51 -34.61 -3.20
CA ASN A 914 12.28 -33.92 -2.14
C ASN A 914 11.68 -32.71 -1.38
N GLU A 915 11.77 -32.78 -0.04
CA GLU A 915 11.47 -31.74 0.98
C GLU A 915 12.01 -30.32 0.65
N TYR A 916 13.03 -30.20 -0.19
CA TYR A 916 13.63 -28.93 -0.59
C TYR A 916 12.84 -28.15 -1.66
N LEU A 917 12.01 -28.82 -2.48
CA LEU A 917 11.27 -28.18 -3.59
C LEU A 917 9.88 -27.68 -3.21
N SER A 918 9.22 -28.28 -2.21
CA SER A 918 7.94 -27.78 -1.69
C SER A 918 8.07 -26.39 -1.04
N SER A 919 9.22 -26.09 -0.43
CA SER A 919 9.58 -24.72 -0.02
C SER A 919 9.75 -23.77 -1.20
N LYS A 920 10.19 -24.25 -2.36
CA LYS A 920 10.44 -23.44 -3.56
C LYS A 920 9.17 -23.17 -4.36
N LEU A 921 8.26 -24.14 -4.45
CA LEU A 921 6.92 -23.93 -5.01
C LEU A 921 6.12 -22.94 -4.17
N PHE A 922 6.16 -23.09 -2.84
CA PHE A 922 5.56 -22.14 -1.92
C PHE A 922 6.22 -20.76 -2.05
N GLN A 923 7.55 -20.67 -2.15
CA GLN A 923 8.24 -19.41 -2.44
C GLN A 923 7.85 -18.80 -3.78
N ASN A 924 7.67 -19.58 -4.85
CA ASN A 924 7.27 -19.08 -6.16
C ASN A 924 5.83 -18.53 -6.15
N ILE A 925 4.90 -19.19 -5.44
CA ILE A 925 3.54 -18.69 -5.22
C ILE A 925 3.58 -17.37 -4.44
N LEU A 926 4.46 -17.28 -3.44
CA LEU A 926 4.64 -16.08 -2.62
C LEU A 926 5.42 -14.95 -3.32
N GLU A 927 6.31 -15.28 -4.27
CA GLU A 927 7.13 -14.32 -5.03
C GLU A 927 6.31 -13.70 -6.17
N GLY A 928 5.49 -14.49 -6.88
CA GLY A 928 4.52 -13.95 -7.83
C GLY A 928 3.48 -13.02 -7.19
N TRP A 929 3.25 -13.16 -5.88
CA TRP A 929 2.38 -12.27 -5.08
C TRP A 929 3.04 -10.96 -4.66
N HIS A 930 4.36 -10.95 -4.50
CA HIS A 930 5.10 -9.77 -4.02
C HIS A 930 5.34 -8.76 -5.15
N ASP A 931 5.36 -9.22 -6.40
CA ASP A 931 5.47 -8.40 -7.60
C ASP A 931 4.13 -7.76 -8.02
N SER A 932 2.99 -8.22 -7.45
CA SER A 932 1.64 -7.69 -7.69
C SER A 932 1.15 -6.72 -6.60
N GLY A 933 2.06 -6.06 -5.88
CA GLY A 933 1.72 -5.04 -4.88
C GLY A 933 0.94 -3.86 -5.49
N PRO A 934 0.34 -2.97 -4.66
CA PRO A 934 -0.33 -1.78 -5.17
C PRO A 934 0.66 -0.95 -5.98
N SER A 935 0.36 -0.74 -7.27
CA SER A 935 0.91 0.35 -8.07
C SER A 935 0.36 1.66 -7.55
#